data_AF-A0A3A4QWJ9-F1
#
_entry.id   AF-A0A3A4QWJ9-F1
#
_cell.length_a   1.000
_cell.length_b   1.000
_cell.length_c   1.000
_cell.angle_alpha   90.00
_cell.angle_beta   90.00
_cell.angle_gamma   90.00
#
_symmetry.space_group_name_H-M   'P 1'
#
loop_
_entity.id
_entity.type
_entity.pdbx_description
1 polymer ?
#
loop_
_entity_poly.entity_id
_entity_poly.type
_entity_poly.pdbx_seq_one_letter_code
_entity_poly.pdbx_strand_id
1 'polypeptide(L)'
;MIQISQYFLHHPQTYYWHKKNAVSFQVVLEALESSAVLLLLALAVALILGLALGTVAAISKRKSSSTLIMILSLLGISTPSFLFAMFLWVINIWVHRTFDITVLPSGGFGWDGHMVMPVLVLAMRPLAQIAQITYTSMRDILGQDYIRTAQSKGLSRQSVWFVHILPNISIPTLTTLGASLRFSLASLPIVELFYNWPGVGLVLLDAIKLGNNSLVTDLILSLGLFFLLVNLLIETSFSLIDPRTRIVEEAHEQEHLKSFTTWVWEIKNTVLLWAHDACRRIRPRKVSLPSLPRKLTRPSNGERPAHTRSRWILRNISSNPALIIGTLSLLALLGVILFGDIFTSANPYEIHGVMVINGKIGAPPYKPTDVFPWGTDHIGRDLQALVLAGGKRTLALAFIGMLARVLLGAVLGLIAGWQRNTWFDRLVTGAIGIWAAFPITIFAMILIQALGIQQGMWVFIVAISVVGWGEVAQFVRGQVIYLKPQLFIESARSVGARSDQILVRHIIPNLINSLIVLGALEMGGVLMLLAELGFLNIYIGGGFRAMIGEAGRMQPVVAFFSDVAEWAALIANIRDYWRSYPWMALYPGAAIFISIITFNMFGEGLRRFLDDSHVNLSRLFNRYTFVAGISVFAVIGLVLQASLPLNIYLDEDQKFDKQRVMQTIQALSSPEMQGRETGLPGAELAAQYIADRMAEAGIIPAGENGTYFQRLNQPRLHLLETPQLTIMNKTGAPVNILTYKKDFTEIAYKQGGQGNATATIYGIAFGPILDPTLSDGFGLGNSKAADHIVIVRAADMDKVNAGRLAGVLVVADENLSIERRDLYPYLLSRRENYRPYMIITPELADELLKSAGSNLAELDAISAGLEPGKMELTDEGTQVSMSIQPREMENGAEENYINVIGVIPGQGHFIGLEDKVIMVSAYYDGLGIDLQGTLYPGANDNASGVATMLELARLMKESAYQPDKTVLFVAWAGGERQESLSIVNTMNARPGGSNLIVESVVELSGVGYGTGTGINLGEDSSYRLVKLFQDAASKHNIPTTTRGLSPHYGLPILGAFGGREAMTLSISWDGSDSLAHTPRDTFALIDPNKIYDIGRTTYLTLLVLSRENEY
;
A
#
# COMPACT_ATOMS: atom_id res chain seq x y z
N MET A 1 5.68 10.62 -23.43
CA MET A 1 5.60 11.68 -24.46
C MET A 1 4.15 11.96 -24.85
N ILE A 2 3.40 10.99 -25.38
CA ILE A 2 1.98 11.19 -25.78
C ILE A 2 1.09 11.65 -24.61
N GLN A 3 1.16 10.98 -23.45
CA GLN A 3 0.39 11.37 -22.25
C GLN A 3 0.74 12.76 -21.71
N ILE A 4 2.02 13.15 -21.74
CA ILE A 4 2.46 14.50 -21.30
C ILE A 4 1.94 15.57 -22.25
N SER A 5 2.00 15.31 -23.56
CA SER A 5 1.43 16.23 -24.56
C SER A 5 -0.08 16.35 -24.40
N GLN A 6 -0.79 15.25 -24.13
CA GLN A 6 -2.22 15.29 -23.88
C GLN A 6 -2.56 16.08 -22.61
N TYR A 7 -1.79 15.92 -21.54
CA TYR A 7 -1.97 16.68 -20.29
C TYR A 7 -1.91 18.20 -20.51
N PHE A 8 -0.86 18.69 -21.19
CA PHE A 8 -0.72 20.13 -21.44
C PHE A 8 -1.73 20.68 -22.46
N LEU A 9 -2.14 19.88 -23.44
CA LEU A 9 -3.07 20.31 -24.48
C LEU A 9 -4.55 20.25 -24.04
N HIS A 10 -4.89 19.36 -23.10
CA HIS A 10 -6.27 19.12 -22.63
C HIS A 10 -6.37 19.26 -21.09
N HIS A 11 -5.64 20.21 -20.51
CA HIS A 11 -5.64 20.41 -19.06
C HIS A 11 -7.02 20.91 -18.56
N PRO A 12 -7.60 20.28 -17.52
CA PRO A 12 -8.92 20.64 -17.01
C PRO A 12 -8.92 22.03 -16.36
N GLN A 13 -9.83 22.89 -16.81
CA GLN A 13 -10.01 24.26 -16.28
C GLN A 13 -10.72 24.28 -14.92
N THR A 14 -11.49 23.24 -14.62
CA THR A 14 -12.19 23.06 -13.35
C THR A 14 -11.92 21.67 -12.81
N TYR A 15 -11.77 21.60 -11.49
CA TYR A 15 -11.81 20.34 -10.76
C TYR A 15 -13.14 20.21 -10.08
N TYR A 16 -13.60 18.97 -10.02
CA TYR A 16 -14.61 18.69 -9.06
C TYR A 16 -14.04 18.44 -7.67
N TRP A 17 -14.29 19.36 -6.75
CA TRP A 17 -13.67 19.36 -5.43
C TRP A 17 -14.66 19.76 -4.35
N HIS A 18 -14.75 18.99 -3.27
CA HIS A 18 -15.68 19.20 -2.15
C HIS A 18 -17.05 19.70 -2.60
N LYS A 19 -17.72 18.91 -3.43
CA LYS A 19 -19.09 19.19 -3.82
C LYS A 19 -19.27 20.46 -4.67
N LYS A 20 -18.23 20.98 -5.33
CA LYS A 20 -18.35 22.13 -6.24
C LYS A 20 -17.40 22.02 -7.41
N ASN A 21 -17.82 22.50 -8.58
CA ASN A 21 -16.88 22.86 -9.64
C ASN A 21 -16.05 24.02 -9.15
N ALA A 22 -14.80 23.74 -8.83
CA ALA A 22 -13.84 24.74 -8.41
C ALA A 22 -12.85 24.96 -9.55
N VAL A 23 -12.47 26.22 -9.77
CA VAL A 23 -11.45 26.56 -10.77
C VAL A 23 -10.17 25.83 -10.40
N SER A 24 -9.57 25.11 -11.37
CA SER A 24 -8.42 24.23 -11.10
C SER A 24 -7.27 24.97 -10.43
N PHE A 25 -6.94 26.16 -10.96
CA PHE A 25 -5.96 27.06 -10.38
C PHE A 25 -6.27 27.47 -8.94
N GLN A 26 -7.55 27.74 -8.61
CA GLN A 26 -7.95 28.17 -7.28
C GLN A 26 -7.79 27.05 -6.24
N VAL A 27 -8.20 25.82 -6.57
CA VAL A 27 -8.02 24.65 -5.67
C VAL A 27 -6.55 24.46 -5.34
N VAL A 28 -5.69 24.50 -6.37
CA VAL A 28 -4.25 24.31 -6.21
C VAL A 28 -3.64 25.47 -5.43
N LEU A 29 -4.05 26.71 -5.70
CA LEU A 29 -3.54 27.90 -5.02
C LEU A 29 -3.93 27.92 -3.54
N GLU A 30 -5.19 27.68 -3.20
CA GLU A 30 -5.68 27.66 -1.81
C GLU A 30 -4.98 26.57 -0.98
N ALA A 31 -4.80 25.39 -1.57
CA ALA A 31 -4.05 24.30 -0.97
C ALA A 31 -2.57 24.69 -0.77
N LEU A 32 -1.94 25.28 -1.79
CA LEU A 32 -0.54 25.72 -1.76
C LEU A 32 -0.31 26.83 -0.74
N GLU A 33 -1.19 27.83 -0.65
CA GLU A 33 -1.12 28.91 0.34
C GLU A 33 -1.17 28.35 1.76
N SER A 34 -2.14 27.46 2.02
CA SER A 34 -2.31 26.81 3.32
C SER A 34 -1.09 26.00 3.73
N SER A 35 -0.49 25.24 2.81
CA SER A 35 0.76 24.50 3.04
C SER A 35 1.98 25.41 3.20
N ALA A 36 2.10 26.43 2.34
CA ALA A 36 3.25 27.33 2.29
C ALA A 36 3.38 28.11 3.60
N VAL A 37 2.27 28.63 4.15
CA VAL A 37 2.32 29.36 5.42
C VAL A 37 2.77 28.43 6.55
N LEU A 38 2.20 27.22 6.62
CA LEU A 38 2.57 26.25 7.64
C LEU A 38 4.06 25.90 7.58
N LEU A 39 4.58 25.64 6.37
CA LEU A 39 5.97 25.30 6.13
C LEU A 39 6.93 26.44 6.44
N LEU A 40 6.65 27.64 5.92
CA LEU A 40 7.51 28.82 6.12
C LEU A 40 7.56 29.22 7.59
N LEU A 41 6.42 29.16 8.30
CA LEU A 41 6.37 29.45 9.73
C LEU A 41 7.15 28.41 10.54
N ALA A 42 7.02 27.11 10.21
CA ALA A 42 7.80 26.05 10.84
C ALA A 42 9.32 26.23 10.63
N LEU A 43 9.74 26.58 9.42
CA LEU A 43 11.14 26.86 9.11
C LEU A 43 11.66 28.11 9.81
N ALA A 44 10.85 29.17 9.90
CA ALA A 44 11.20 30.39 10.63
C ALA A 44 11.37 30.12 12.14
N VAL A 45 10.42 29.40 12.75
CA VAL A 45 10.49 28.98 14.16
C VAL A 45 11.72 28.10 14.40
N ALA A 46 11.97 27.13 13.52
CA ALA A 46 13.13 26.26 13.59
C ALA A 46 14.45 27.03 13.47
N LEU A 47 14.53 27.99 12.55
CA LEU A 47 15.71 28.82 12.36
C LEU A 47 15.99 29.67 13.60
N ILE A 48 14.98 30.38 14.12
CA ILE A 48 15.12 31.27 15.28
C ILE A 48 15.49 30.48 16.53
N LEU A 49 14.72 29.44 16.86
CA LEU A 49 14.95 28.64 18.07
C LEU A 49 16.20 27.78 17.95
N GLY A 50 16.47 27.21 16.77
CA GLY A 50 17.66 26.42 16.51
C GLY A 50 18.93 27.24 16.65
N LEU A 51 18.97 28.43 16.03
CA LEU A 51 20.09 29.37 16.19
C LEU A 51 20.28 29.77 17.66
N ALA A 52 19.20 30.10 18.37
CA ALA A 52 19.25 30.49 19.77
C ALA A 52 19.81 29.36 20.66
N LEU A 53 19.27 28.13 20.52
CA LEU A 53 19.72 26.98 21.31
C LEU A 53 21.17 26.60 20.98
N GLY A 54 21.55 26.57 19.70
CA GLY A 54 22.90 26.25 19.25
C GLY A 54 23.94 27.26 19.74
N THR A 55 23.63 28.56 19.65
CA THR A 55 24.51 29.64 20.14
C THR A 55 24.66 29.61 21.67
N VAL A 56 23.56 29.48 22.42
CA VAL A 56 23.60 29.38 23.89
C VAL A 56 24.43 28.17 24.33
N ALA A 57 24.24 27.02 23.68
CA ALA A 57 25.03 25.83 23.97
C ALA A 57 26.52 26.01 23.66
N ALA A 58 26.87 26.68 22.55
CA ALA A 58 28.25 26.90 22.12
C ALA A 58 29.02 27.88 23.02
N ILE A 59 28.35 28.93 23.51
CA ILE A 59 28.97 29.91 24.43
C ILE A 59 29.19 29.29 25.81
N SER A 60 28.34 28.33 26.20
CA SER A 60 28.46 27.72 27.53
C SER A 60 29.77 26.91 27.65
N LYS A 61 30.58 27.21 28.67
CA LYS A 61 31.85 26.50 28.93
C LYS A 61 31.67 25.08 29.49
N ARG A 62 30.43 24.61 29.67
CA ARG A 62 30.12 23.34 30.35
C ARG A 62 30.09 22.18 29.36
N LYS A 63 30.79 21.09 29.69
CA LYS A 63 30.76 19.84 28.92
C LYS A 63 29.35 19.22 28.85
N SER A 64 28.51 19.47 29.87
CA SER A 64 27.13 18.99 29.93
C SER A 64 26.23 19.62 28.86
N SER A 65 26.38 20.90 28.56
CA SER A 65 25.56 21.58 27.54
C SER A 65 25.80 21.00 26.14
N SER A 66 27.05 20.67 25.83
CA SER A 66 27.44 19.97 24.59
C SER A 66 26.80 18.59 24.46
N THR A 67 26.69 17.88 25.58
CA THR A 67 26.08 16.54 25.60
C THR A 67 24.56 16.65 25.47
N LEU A 68 23.95 17.61 26.17
CA LEU A 68 22.51 17.85 26.13
C LEU A 68 22.01 18.28 24.75
N ILE A 69 22.67 19.24 24.09
CA ILE A 69 22.28 19.70 22.75
C ILE A 69 22.34 18.56 21.74
N MET A 70 23.33 17.69 21.87
CA MET A 70 23.47 16.49 21.05
C MET A 70 22.34 15.49 21.26
N ILE A 71 22.02 15.16 22.53
CA ILE A 71 20.95 14.22 22.85
C ILE A 71 19.62 14.75 22.34
N LEU A 72 19.32 16.03 22.62
CA LEU A 72 18.08 16.66 22.14
C LEU A 72 18.01 16.72 20.61
N SER A 73 19.13 17.00 19.94
CA SER A 73 19.17 17.01 18.47
C SER A 73 18.96 15.62 17.90
N LEU A 74 19.60 14.59 18.47
CA LEU A 74 19.41 13.20 18.07
C LEU A 74 17.98 12.72 18.30
N LEU A 75 17.37 13.08 19.44
CA LEU A 75 15.97 12.79 19.72
C LEU A 75 15.07 13.47 18.68
N GLY A 76 15.22 14.78 18.45
CA GLY A 76 14.40 15.53 17.49
C GLY A 76 14.55 15.05 16.04
N ILE A 77 15.74 14.61 15.62
CA ILE A 77 15.97 14.03 14.30
C ILE A 77 15.35 12.62 14.19
N SER A 78 15.26 11.89 15.31
CA SER A 78 14.82 10.50 15.34
C SER A 78 13.32 10.33 15.60
N THR A 79 12.58 11.39 15.93
CA THR A 79 11.13 11.33 16.18
C THR A 79 10.33 11.47 14.88
N PRO A 80 9.52 10.46 14.50
CA PRO A 80 8.54 10.63 13.43
C PRO A 80 7.55 11.75 13.72
N SER A 81 7.19 12.51 12.69
CA SER A 81 6.30 13.67 12.78
C SER A 81 4.94 13.31 13.41
N PHE A 82 4.32 12.21 12.96
CA PHE A 82 3.05 11.74 13.52
C PHE A 82 3.18 11.31 14.99
N LEU A 83 4.27 10.65 15.40
CA LEU A 83 4.47 10.28 16.81
C LEU A 83 4.64 11.50 17.70
N PHE A 84 5.34 12.53 17.22
CA PHE A 84 5.45 13.78 17.96
C PHE A 84 4.10 14.52 18.03
N ALA A 85 3.33 14.52 16.94
CA ALA A 85 1.97 15.06 16.93
C ALA A 85 1.08 14.35 17.95
N MET A 86 1.14 13.01 18.00
CA MET A 86 0.45 12.19 18.98
C MET A 86 0.89 12.51 20.41
N PHE A 87 2.20 12.66 20.65
CA PHE A 87 2.73 13.01 21.97
C PHE A 87 2.19 14.37 22.45
N LEU A 88 2.21 15.40 21.60
CA LEU A 88 1.64 16.71 21.91
C LEU A 88 0.13 16.60 22.20
N TRP A 89 -0.58 15.77 21.45
CA TRP A 89 -2.01 15.56 21.63
C TRP A 89 -2.33 14.85 22.96
N VAL A 90 -1.59 13.80 23.32
CA VAL A 90 -1.72 13.10 24.60
C VAL A 90 -1.45 14.05 25.77
N ILE A 91 -0.43 14.91 25.66
CA ILE A 91 -0.16 15.95 26.67
C ILE A 91 -1.33 16.92 26.77
N ASN A 92 -1.84 17.42 25.64
CA ASN A 92 -2.94 18.37 25.61
C ASN A 92 -4.19 17.80 26.32
N ILE A 93 -4.52 16.52 26.04
CA ILE A 93 -5.63 15.84 26.72
C ILE A 93 -5.34 15.60 28.19
N TRP A 94 -4.13 15.19 28.55
CA TRP A 94 -3.77 14.99 29.95
C TRP A 94 -3.91 16.30 30.74
N VAL A 95 -3.44 17.43 30.18
CA VAL A 95 -3.60 18.76 30.78
C VAL A 95 -5.07 19.13 30.91
N HIS A 96 -5.86 18.95 29.84
CA HIS A 96 -7.29 19.22 29.87
C HIS A 96 -8.01 18.37 30.93
N ARG A 97 -7.74 17.06 31.01
CA ARG A 97 -8.35 16.19 32.03
C ARG A 97 -7.92 16.48 33.46
N THR A 98 -6.69 16.96 33.67
CA THR A 98 -6.13 17.19 35.01
C THR A 98 -6.48 18.57 35.54
N PHE A 99 -6.51 19.59 34.67
CA PHE A 99 -6.65 20.99 35.06
C PHE A 99 -7.92 21.67 34.52
N ASP A 100 -8.72 20.98 33.70
CA ASP A 100 -9.93 21.52 33.02
C ASP A 100 -9.65 22.76 32.14
N ILE A 101 -8.43 22.83 31.58
CA ILE A 101 -7.97 23.92 30.71
C ILE A 101 -7.67 23.36 29.31
N THR A 102 -8.34 23.90 28.29
CA THR A 102 -8.02 23.61 26.89
C THR A 102 -6.87 24.51 26.44
N VAL A 103 -5.65 23.97 26.34
CA VAL A 103 -4.44 24.76 26.06
C VAL A 103 -4.34 25.15 24.58
N LEU A 104 -4.51 24.17 23.68
CA LEU A 104 -4.40 24.36 22.23
C LEU A 104 -5.49 23.57 21.49
N PRO A 105 -5.97 24.04 20.34
CA PRO A 105 -6.92 23.30 19.52
C PRO A 105 -6.34 21.99 18.98
N SER A 106 -7.06 20.89 19.16
CA SER A 106 -6.60 19.53 18.84
C SER A 106 -6.50 19.18 17.35
N GLY A 107 -7.06 20.00 16.47
CA GLY A 107 -7.11 19.84 15.02
C GLY A 107 -8.11 20.83 14.41
N GLY A 108 -8.15 20.92 13.08
CA GLY A 108 -8.93 21.88 12.32
C GLY A 108 -8.05 22.95 11.64
N PHE A 109 -8.70 23.82 10.88
CA PHE A 109 -8.08 24.94 10.19
C PHE A 109 -8.39 26.26 10.88
N GLY A 110 -7.37 27.10 11.05
CA GLY A 110 -7.51 28.44 11.62
C GLY A 110 -6.19 29.18 11.62
N TRP A 111 -6.22 30.48 11.33
CA TRP A 111 -5.07 31.38 11.37
C TRP A 111 -4.78 31.89 12.80
N ASP A 112 -4.82 30.98 13.78
CA ASP A 112 -4.81 31.27 15.22
C ASP A 112 -4.05 30.17 16.00
N GLY A 113 -4.55 29.79 17.19
CA GLY A 113 -4.00 28.69 17.97
C GLY A 113 -3.95 27.34 17.24
N HIS A 114 -4.77 27.13 16.19
CA HIS A 114 -4.78 25.89 15.40
C HIS A 114 -3.45 25.66 14.67
N MET A 115 -2.65 26.70 14.42
CA MET A 115 -1.35 26.58 13.75
C MET A 115 -0.24 26.07 14.68
N VAL A 116 -0.36 26.28 15.99
CA VAL A 116 0.77 26.12 16.91
C VAL A 116 1.29 24.68 16.93
N MET A 117 0.40 23.70 17.09
CA MET A 117 0.83 22.29 17.13
C MET A 117 1.36 21.79 15.77
N PRO A 118 0.67 21.98 14.63
CA PRO A 118 1.20 21.67 13.31
C PRO A 118 2.60 22.27 13.04
N VAL A 119 2.80 23.55 13.38
CA VAL A 119 4.07 24.27 13.20
C VAL A 119 5.16 23.67 14.08
N LEU A 120 4.87 23.38 15.35
CA LEU A 120 5.83 22.75 16.27
C LEU A 120 6.26 21.37 15.77
N VAL A 121 5.33 20.59 15.22
CA VAL A 121 5.61 19.27 14.67
C VAL A 121 6.54 19.36 13.46
N LEU A 122 6.22 20.22 12.49
CA LEU A 122 7.06 20.41 11.30
C LEU A 122 8.40 21.08 11.61
N ALA A 123 8.47 21.92 12.65
CA ALA A 123 9.68 22.61 13.05
C ALA A 123 10.66 21.72 13.83
N MET A 124 10.20 20.65 14.48
CA MET A 124 11.02 19.87 15.44
C MET A 124 12.34 19.37 14.83
N ARG A 125 12.28 18.72 13.67
CA ARG A 125 13.46 18.15 13.02
C ARG A 125 14.39 19.23 12.43
N PRO A 126 13.90 20.23 11.66
CA PRO A 126 14.71 21.36 11.25
C PRO A 126 15.37 22.10 12.42
N LEU A 127 14.65 22.30 13.52
CA LEU A 127 15.15 22.95 14.73
C LEU A 127 16.33 22.17 15.32
N ALA A 128 16.18 20.85 15.47
CA ALA A 128 17.24 19.96 15.95
C ALA A 128 18.50 20.02 15.05
N GLN A 129 18.32 19.95 13.74
CA GLN A 129 19.43 20.00 12.78
C GLN A 129 20.14 21.36 12.79
N ILE A 130 19.38 22.46 12.77
CA ILE A 130 19.91 23.81 12.83
C ILE A 130 20.65 24.04 14.15
N ALA A 131 20.07 23.66 15.29
CA ALA A 131 20.71 23.80 16.59
C ALA A 131 22.04 23.05 16.66
N GLN A 132 22.10 21.83 16.12
CA GLN A 132 23.32 21.04 16.05
C GLN A 132 24.40 21.69 15.17
N ILE A 133 24.04 22.11 13.95
CA ILE A 133 25.00 22.71 13.00
C ILE A 133 25.46 24.09 13.47
N THR A 134 24.57 24.89 14.03
CA THR A 134 24.93 26.17 14.64
C THR A 134 25.89 25.93 15.81
N TYR A 135 25.62 24.95 16.68
CA TYR A 135 26.50 24.61 17.79
C TYR A 135 27.92 24.24 17.31
N THR A 136 28.04 23.34 16.34
CA THR A 136 29.34 22.88 15.83
C THR A 136 30.09 24.02 15.12
N SER A 137 29.42 24.72 14.20
CA SER A 137 30.03 25.81 13.42
C SER A 137 30.47 26.96 14.31
N MET A 138 29.65 27.31 15.31
CA MET A 138 29.96 28.36 16.27
C MET A 138 31.17 28.02 17.13
N ARG A 139 31.25 26.78 17.62
CA ARG A 139 32.37 26.31 18.42
C ARG A 139 33.68 26.33 17.63
N ASP A 140 33.62 25.94 16.36
CA ASP A 140 34.78 25.95 15.46
C ASP A 140 35.24 27.38 15.19
N ILE A 141 34.33 28.29 14.84
CA ILE A 141 34.63 29.70 14.57
C ILE A 141 35.17 30.43 15.80
N LEU A 142 34.59 30.22 16.98
CA LEU A 142 35.11 30.80 18.24
C LEU A 142 36.53 30.32 18.56
N GLY A 143 36.94 29.15 18.06
CA GLY A 143 38.27 28.59 18.21
C GLY A 143 39.32 29.15 17.23
N GLN A 144 38.91 29.88 16.20
CA GLN A 144 39.79 30.36 15.14
C GLN A 144 40.70 31.51 15.59
N ASP A 145 41.93 31.54 15.07
CA ASP A 145 42.94 32.52 15.47
C ASP A 145 42.56 33.95 15.07
N TYR A 146 41.84 34.14 13.96
CA TYR A 146 41.39 35.49 13.56
C TYR A 146 40.40 36.11 14.56
N ILE A 147 39.60 35.31 15.27
CA ILE A 147 38.72 35.79 16.34
C ILE A 147 39.55 36.23 17.55
N ARG A 148 40.60 35.48 17.90
CA ARG A 148 41.53 35.87 18.97
C ARG A 148 42.25 37.18 18.62
N THR A 149 42.67 37.34 17.36
CA THR A 149 43.28 38.59 16.85
C THR A 149 42.29 39.75 16.88
N ALA A 150 41.02 39.53 16.52
CA ALA A 150 39.99 40.56 16.59
C ALA A 150 39.78 41.06 18.03
N GLN A 151 39.78 40.13 19.00
CA GLN A 151 39.71 40.46 20.43
C GLN A 151 40.97 41.16 20.94
N SER A 152 42.16 40.75 20.52
CA SER A 152 43.42 41.38 20.92
C SER A 152 43.60 42.79 20.35
N LYS A 153 42.95 43.10 19.22
CA LYS A 153 42.88 44.46 18.64
C LYS A 153 41.95 45.41 19.42
N GLY A 154 41.25 44.93 20.45
CA GLY A 154 40.33 45.74 21.25
C GLY A 154 38.98 46.02 20.57
N LEU A 155 38.61 45.26 19.53
CA LEU A 155 37.28 45.39 18.91
C LEU A 155 36.18 45.10 19.92
N SER A 156 35.09 45.87 19.84
CA SER A 156 33.94 45.67 20.72
C SER A 156 33.36 44.27 20.55
N ARG A 157 32.83 43.66 21.63
CA ARG A 157 32.19 42.33 21.56
C ARG A 157 31.11 42.29 20.47
N GLN A 158 30.32 43.35 20.33
CA GLN A 158 29.27 43.44 19.32
C GLN A 158 29.84 43.41 17.89
N SER A 159 30.93 44.13 17.63
CA SER A 159 31.61 44.11 16.33
C SER A 159 32.14 42.70 16.01
N VAL A 160 32.75 42.02 16.98
CA VAL A 160 33.22 40.64 16.78
C VAL A 160 32.05 39.70 16.45
N TRP A 161 30.92 39.86 17.14
CA TRP A 161 29.72 39.05 16.91
C TRP A 161 29.09 39.26 15.54
N PHE A 162 28.73 40.49 15.19
CA PHE A 162 27.96 40.78 13.98
C PHE A 162 28.81 40.82 12.70
N VAL A 163 30.11 41.11 12.79
CA VAL A 163 30.98 41.23 11.60
C VAL A 163 31.80 39.96 11.37
N HIS A 164 32.25 39.27 12.41
CA HIS A 164 33.20 38.16 12.27
C HIS A 164 32.63 36.78 12.57
N ILE A 165 31.57 36.69 13.37
CA ILE A 165 31.01 35.40 13.80
C ILE A 165 29.73 35.08 13.02
N LEU A 166 28.69 35.91 13.13
CA LEU A 166 27.37 35.63 12.56
C LEU A 166 27.39 35.40 11.02
N PRO A 167 28.07 36.23 10.20
CA PRO A 167 28.11 36.01 8.75
C PRO A 167 28.82 34.71 8.32
N ASN A 168 29.71 34.17 9.17
CA ASN A 168 30.41 32.92 8.87
C ASN A 168 29.59 31.68 9.29
N ILE A 169 28.66 31.82 10.25
CA ILE A 169 27.78 30.73 10.70
C ILE A 169 26.48 30.69 9.90
N SER A 170 26.05 31.84 9.35
CA SER A 170 24.85 31.92 8.52
C SER A 170 24.94 31.02 7.29
N ILE A 171 26.11 30.87 6.66
CA ILE A 171 26.27 30.02 5.47
C ILE A 171 25.97 28.53 5.79
N PRO A 172 26.64 27.87 6.76
CA PRO A 172 26.28 26.50 7.17
C PRO A 172 24.82 26.39 7.64
N THR A 173 24.31 27.40 8.33
CA THR A 173 22.96 27.37 8.90
C THR A 173 21.89 27.47 7.83
N LEU A 174 22.02 28.37 6.86
CA LEU A 174 21.13 28.50 5.70
C LEU A 174 21.23 27.31 4.76
N THR A 175 22.42 26.73 4.58
CA THR A 175 22.59 25.46 3.86
C THR A 175 21.80 24.34 4.54
N THR A 176 21.85 24.30 5.88
CA THR A 176 21.07 23.35 6.68
C THR A 176 19.58 23.63 6.57
N LEU A 177 19.15 24.90 6.53
CA LEU A 177 17.75 25.27 6.32
C LEU A 177 17.20 24.71 5.00
N GLY A 178 17.97 24.82 3.91
CA GLY A 178 17.61 24.25 2.60
C GLY A 178 17.58 22.71 2.60
N ALA A 179 18.47 22.06 3.35
CA ALA A 179 18.38 20.61 3.59
C ALA A 179 17.13 20.23 4.40
N SER A 180 16.84 20.98 5.47
CA SER A 180 15.70 20.78 6.36
C SER A 180 14.35 20.99 5.65
N LEU A 181 14.27 21.91 4.69
CA LEU A 181 13.08 22.12 3.87
C LEU A 181 12.61 20.82 3.21
N ARG A 182 13.52 20.00 2.69
CA ARG A 182 13.18 18.71 2.05
C ARG A 182 12.51 17.75 3.03
N PHE A 183 12.99 17.72 4.27
CA PHE A 183 12.44 16.87 5.33
C PHE A 183 11.09 17.38 5.84
N SER A 184 10.90 18.70 5.94
CA SER A 184 9.61 19.28 6.28
C SER A 184 8.58 19.05 5.18
N LEU A 185 8.96 19.12 3.90
CA LEU A 185 8.08 18.77 2.78
C LEU A 185 7.68 17.30 2.80
N ALA A 186 8.60 16.40 3.15
CA ALA A 186 8.29 14.98 3.31
C ALA A 186 7.28 14.71 4.44
N SER A 187 7.35 15.44 5.55
CA SER A 187 6.42 15.27 6.68
C SER A 187 5.13 16.10 6.55
N LEU A 188 5.07 17.03 5.60
CA LEU A 188 3.93 17.93 5.40
C LEU A 188 2.58 17.21 5.23
N PRO A 189 2.41 16.21 4.35
CA PRO A 189 1.12 15.54 4.18
C PRO A 189 0.64 14.82 5.42
N ILE A 190 1.58 14.33 6.22
CA ILE A 190 1.30 13.61 7.47
C ILE A 190 0.74 14.58 8.50
N VAL A 191 1.37 15.76 8.65
CA VAL A 191 0.91 16.79 9.58
C VAL A 191 -0.44 17.36 9.15
N GLU A 192 -0.61 17.62 7.86
CA GLU A 192 -1.87 18.12 7.33
C GLU A 192 -3.01 17.12 7.51
N LEU A 193 -2.75 15.84 7.23
CA LEU A 193 -3.70 14.76 7.47
C LEU A 193 -4.04 14.61 8.96
N PHE A 194 -3.03 14.67 9.84
CA PHE A 194 -3.20 14.46 11.28
C PHE A 194 -4.09 15.53 11.92
N TYR A 195 -3.85 16.79 11.56
CA TYR A 195 -4.57 17.95 12.09
C TYR A 195 -5.76 18.39 11.23
N ASN A 196 -6.06 17.69 10.12
CA ASN A 196 -7.11 18.07 9.18
C ASN A 196 -6.93 19.50 8.62
N TRP A 197 -5.69 19.81 8.21
CA TRP A 197 -5.31 21.08 7.60
C TRP A 197 -5.49 21.00 6.07
N PRO A 198 -6.24 21.91 5.43
CA PRO A 198 -6.58 21.88 4.00
C PRO A 198 -5.41 22.32 3.10
N GLY A 199 -4.26 21.68 3.24
CA GLY A 199 -3.08 21.92 2.43
C GLY A 199 -2.92 20.94 1.27
N VAL A 200 -1.87 21.16 0.47
CA VAL A 200 -1.50 20.35 -0.70
C VAL A 200 -1.41 18.88 -0.37
N GLY A 201 -0.83 18.50 0.77
CA GLY A 201 -0.67 17.11 1.16
C GLY A 201 -1.98 16.40 1.45
N LEU A 202 -2.91 17.03 2.18
CA LEU A 202 -4.25 16.48 2.42
C LEU A 202 -5.05 16.36 1.11
N VAL A 203 -5.10 17.45 0.33
CA VAL A 203 -5.80 17.51 -0.96
C VAL A 203 -5.23 16.48 -1.94
N LEU A 204 -3.92 16.27 -1.94
CA LEU A 204 -3.26 15.26 -2.77
C LEU A 204 -3.71 13.84 -2.39
N LEU A 205 -3.75 13.52 -1.10
CA LEU A 205 -4.20 12.21 -0.63
C LEU A 205 -5.66 11.94 -1.01
N ASP A 206 -6.51 12.95 -0.91
CA ASP A 206 -7.92 12.83 -1.30
C ASP A 206 -8.10 12.76 -2.82
N ALA A 207 -7.30 13.50 -3.60
CA ALA A 207 -7.27 13.40 -5.06
C ALA A 207 -6.82 12.00 -5.53
N ILE A 208 -5.85 11.37 -4.87
CA ILE A 208 -5.42 9.99 -5.13
C ILE A 208 -6.59 9.02 -4.87
N LYS A 209 -7.28 9.15 -3.74
CA LYS A 209 -8.42 8.28 -3.41
C LYS A 209 -9.59 8.43 -4.39
N LEU A 210 -9.83 9.65 -4.87
CA LEU A 210 -10.87 9.95 -5.85
C LEU A 210 -10.46 9.61 -7.29
N GLY A 211 -9.24 9.11 -7.51
CA GLY A 211 -8.73 8.78 -8.86
C GLY A 211 -8.52 10.00 -9.75
N ASN A 212 -8.42 11.21 -9.19
CA ASN A 212 -8.24 12.45 -9.95
C ASN A 212 -6.77 12.69 -10.30
N ASN A 213 -6.29 11.99 -11.33
CA ASN A 213 -4.89 12.05 -11.78
C ASN A 213 -4.43 13.45 -12.17
N SER A 214 -5.32 14.30 -12.69
CA SER A 214 -4.98 15.67 -13.10
C SER A 214 -4.69 16.57 -11.91
N LEU A 215 -5.57 16.57 -10.90
CA LEU A 215 -5.34 17.31 -9.67
C LEU A 215 -4.10 16.81 -8.91
N VAL A 216 -3.87 15.50 -8.89
CA VAL A 216 -2.64 14.91 -8.33
C VAL A 216 -1.40 15.49 -9.00
N THR A 217 -1.40 15.55 -10.33
CA THR A 217 -0.27 16.07 -11.11
C THR A 217 -0.04 17.56 -10.84
N ASP A 218 -1.11 18.37 -10.82
CA ASP A 218 -1.02 19.80 -10.52
C ASP A 218 -0.47 20.10 -9.13
N LEU A 219 -0.93 19.37 -8.11
CA LEU A 219 -0.48 19.55 -6.73
C LEU A 219 1.00 19.16 -6.56
N ILE A 220 1.46 18.11 -7.24
CA ILE A 220 2.87 17.70 -7.22
C ILE A 220 3.74 18.75 -7.92
N LEU A 221 3.31 19.25 -9.09
CA LEU A 221 4.04 20.27 -9.82
C LEU A 221 4.08 21.60 -9.06
N SER A 222 2.98 22.00 -8.42
CA SER A 222 2.93 23.24 -7.63
C SER A 222 3.84 23.17 -6.42
N LEU A 223 3.87 22.02 -5.72
CA LEU A 223 4.77 21.79 -4.59
C LEU A 223 6.24 21.77 -5.02
N GLY A 224 6.56 21.15 -6.15
CA GLY A 224 7.91 21.17 -6.73
C GLY A 224 8.36 22.57 -7.13
N LEU A 225 7.47 23.37 -7.75
CA LEU A 225 7.74 24.77 -8.10
C LEU A 225 7.97 25.62 -6.84
N PHE A 226 7.14 25.42 -5.81
CA PHE A 226 7.31 26.11 -4.53
C PHE A 226 8.63 25.74 -3.85
N PHE A 227 9.01 24.46 -3.86
CA PHE A 227 10.31 24.03 -3.38
C PHE A 227 11.47 24.73 -4.10
N LEU A 228 11.43 24.79 -5.44
CA LEU A 228 12.43 25.48 -6.24
C LEU A 228 12.50 26.96 -5.89
N LEU A 229 11.35 27.61 -5.71
CA LEU A 229 11.26 29.02 -5.32
C LEU A 229 11.90 29.25 -3.94
N VAL A 230 11.57 28.44 -2.94
CA VAL A 230 12.17 28.59 -1.60
C VAL A 230 13.67 28.31 -1.64
N ASN A 231 14.12 27.30 -2.41
CA ASN A 231 15.54 27.02 -2.54
C ASN A 231 16.29 28.17 -3.23
N LEU A 232 15.70 28.78 -4.26
CA LEU A 232 16.23 29.98 -4.89
C LEU A 232 16.31 31.17 -3.92
N LEU A 233 15.32 31.35 -3.04
CA LEU A 233 15.36 32.37 -1.98
C LEU A 233 16.50 32.13 -0.97
N ILE A 234 16.77 30.86 -0.62
CA ILE A 234 17.90 30.50 0.26
C ILE A 234 19.23 30.78 -0.45
N GLU A 235 19.35 30.41 -1.72
CA GLU A 235 20.56 30.64 -2.53
C GLU A 235 20.86 32.13 -2.71
N THR A 236 19.85 32.92 -3.08
CA THR A 236 19.99 34.39 -3.17
C THR A 236 20.29 35.05 -1.82
N SER A 237 19.85 34.46 -0.70
CA SER A 237 20.23 34.93 0.64
C SER A 237 21.73 34.76 0.92
N PHE A 238 22.42 33.79 0.31
CA PHE A 238 23.86 33.63 0.48
C PHE A 238 24.65 34.82 -0.06
N SER A 239 24.30 35.31 -1.26
CA SER A 239 24.99 36.43 -1.89
C SER A 239 24.72 37.77 -1.19
N LEU A 240 23.58 37.91 -0.53
CA LEU A 240 23.25 39.07 0.31
C LEU A 240 24.07 39.11 1.61
N ILE A 241 24.40 37.94 2.19
CA ILE A 241 25.10 37.86 3.48
C ILE A 241 26.63 37.88 3.32
N ASP A 242 27.17 37.18 2.32
CA ASP A 242 28.59 37.23 1.98
C ASP A 242 28.80 37.49 0.48
N PRO A 243 29.20 38.72 0.09
CA PRO A 243 29.45 39.06 -1.31
C PRO A 243 30.54 38.21 -1.99
N ARG A 244 31.39 37.51 -1.22
CA ARG A 244 32.47 36.68 -1.77
C ARG A 244 31.98 35.44 -2.50
N THR A 245 30.75 34.98 -2.22
CA THR A 245 30.15 33.83 -2.89
C THR A 245 29.77 34.15 -4.34
N ARG A 246 29.48 35.42 -4.65
CA ARG A 246 29.10 35.91 -6.00
C ARG A 246 30.17 35.67 -7.07
N ILE A 247 31.44 35.74 -6.70
CA ILE A 247 32.58 35.53 -7.63
C ILE A 247 32.70 34.05 -8.05
N VAL A 248 32.22 33.12 -7.21
CA VAL A 248 32.24 31.68 -7.49
C VAL A 248 31.07 31.27 -8.40
N GLU A 249 29.91 31.93 -8.26
CA GLU A 249 28.73 31.71 -9.13
C GLU A 249 28.95 32.20 -10.56
N GLU A 250 29.54 33.39 -10.76
CA GLU A 250 29.84 33.93 -12.10
C GLU A 250 30.82 33.04 -12.89
N ALA A 251 31.69 32.29 -12.21
CA ALA A 251 32.59 31.31 -12.84
C ALA A 251 31.87 30.00 -13.23
N HIS A 252 30.77 29.65 -12.54
CA HIS A 252 29.98 28.43 -12.81
C HIS A 252 28.92 28.64 -13.90
N GLU A 253 28.37 29.86 -14.01
CA GLU A 253 27.34 30.22 -15.01
C GLU A 253 27.89 30.19 -16.46
N GLN A 254 29.18 30.53 -16.65
CA GLN A 254 29.86 30.42 -17.94
C GLN A 254 30.08 28.96 -18.41
N GLU A 255 30.08 27.98 -17.49
CA GLU A 255 30.29 26.56 -17.83
C GLU A 255 28.97 25.86 -18.24
N HIS A 256 27.81 26.42 -17.86
CA HIS A 256 26.47 25.83 -18.04
C HIS A 256 25.77 26.19 -19.38
N LEU A 257 26.19 27.25 -20.07
CA LEU A 257 25.66 27.67 -21.38
C LEU A 257 26.21 26.86 -22.57
N LYS A 258 26.34 25.53 -22.43
CA LYS A 258 26.64 24.63 -23.56
C LYS A 258 25.34 24.08 -24.14
N SER A 259 25.07 24.40 -25.42
CA SER A 259 23.89 23.95 -26.19
C SER A 259 23.67 22.42 -26.14
N PHE A 260 22.41 21.97 -26.28
CA PHE A 260 22.04 20.55 -26.44
C PHE A 260 22.87 19.83 -27.51
N THR A 261 23.30 20.54 -28.56
CA THR A 261 24.17 20.00 -29.62
C THR A 261 25.57 19.62 -29.11
N THR A 262 26.14 20.42 -28.21
CA THR A 262 27.41 20.09 -27.52
C THR A 262 27.27 18.86 -26.62
N TRP A 263 26.11 18.67 -25.99
CA TRP A 263 25.83 17.49 -25.16
C TRP A 263 25.77 16.21 -26.00
N VAL A 264 25.05 16.22 -27.13
CA VAL A 264 24.98 15.10 -28.08
C VAL A 264 26.36 14.76 -28.65
N TRP A 265 27.18 15.78 -28.95
CA TRP A 265 28.54 15.60 -29.46
C TRP A 265 29.49 15.02 -28.40
N GLU A 266 29.41 15.47 -27.14
CA GLU A 266 30.16 14.90 -26.00
C GLU A 266 29.78 13.42 -25.75
N ILE A 267 28.50 13.05 -25.81
CA ILE A 267 28.05 11.65 -25.70
C ILE A 267 28.66 10.81 -26.81
N LYS A 268 28.54 11.24 -28.07
CA LYS A 268 29.09 10.53 -29.23
C LYS A 268 30.59 10.31 -29.08
N ASN A 269 31.34 11.35 -28.69
CA ASN A 269 32.79 11.25 -28.49
C ASN A 269 33.16 10.35 -27.30
N THR A 270 32.40 10.41 -26.20
CA THR A 270 32.65 9.55 -25.03
C THR A 270 32.39 8.08 -25.36
N VAL A 271 31.31 7.77 -26.09
CA VAL A 271 30.99 6.41 -26.55
C VAL A 271 32.03 5.90 -27.55
N LEU A 272 32.46 6.76 -28.49
CA LEU A 272 33.55 6.43 -29.43
C LEU A 272 34.88 6.19 -28.72
N LEU A 273 35.23 7.02 -27.73
CA LEU A 273 36.41 6.84 -26.89
C LEU A 273 36.31 5.55 -26.09
N TRP A 274 35.15 5.22 -25.52
CA TRP A 274 34.94 4.01 -24.76
C TRP A 274 35.02 2.75 -25.64
N ALA A 275 34.50 2.80 -26.86
CA ALA A 275 34.64 1.75 -27.86
C ALA A 275 36.11 1.58 -28.31
N HIS A 276 36.83 2.69 -28.48
CA HIS A 276 38.25 2.69 -28.86
C HIS A 276 39.15 2.18 -27.72
N ASP A 277 38.86 2.56 -26.46
CA ASP A 277 39.56 2.07 -25.28
C ASP A 277 39.25 0.59 -25.02
N ALA A 278 37.99 0.15 -25.21
CA ALA A 278 37.61 -1.26 -25.12
C ALA A 278 38.38 -2.13 -26.13
N CYS A 279 38.63 -1.62 -27.34
CA CYS A 279 39.49 -2.29 -28.33
C CYS A 279 40.97 -2.34 -27.92
N ARG A 280 41.47 -1.32 -27.20
CA ARG A 280 42.85 -1.31 -26.64
C ARG A 280 43.01 -2.15 -25.38
N ARG A 281 41.92 -2.54 -24.69
CA ARG A 281 41.95 -3.39 -23.48
C ARG A 281 42.51 -4.81 -23.73
N ILE A 282 42.68 -5.24 -24.98
CA ILE A 282 43.13 -6.59 -25.36
C ILE A 282 44.67 -6.75 -25.39
N ARG A 283 45.48 -5.67 -25.25
CA ARG A 283 46.96 -5.79 -25.22
C ARG A 283 47.56 -5.50 -23.84
N PRO A 284 48.11 -6.49 -23.12
CA PRO A 284 48.84 -6.25 -21.88
C PRO A 284 50.21 -5.62 -22.22
N ARG A 285 50.36 -4.32 -21.99
CA ARG A 285 51.70 -3.70 -22.00
C ARG A 285 52.35 -3.94 -20.63
N LYS A 286 53.23 -4.95 -20.54
CA LYS A 286 54.14 -5.11 -19.39
C LYS A 286 55.11 -3.92 -19.41
N VAL A 287 54.85 -2.91 -18.59
CA VAL A 287 55.84 -1.88 -18.28
C VAL A 287 56.67 -2.43 -17.11
N SER A 288 57.90 -2.86 -17.40
CA SER A 288 58.87 -3.22 -16.38
C SER A 288 59.44 -1.94 -15.77
N LEU A 289 59.00 -1.60 -14.57
CA LEU A 289 59.59 -0.52 -13.78
C LEU A 289 61.01 -0.93 -13.31
N PRO A 290 61.95 0.01 -13.21
CA PRO A 290 63.20 -0.22 -12.50
C PRO A 290 62.92 -0.67 -11.06
N SER A 291 63.70 -1.61 -10.55
CA SER A 291 63.63 -2.01 -9.14
C SER A 291 63.88 -0.78 -8.25
N LEU A 292 62.92 -0.47 -7.37
CA LEU A 292 63.08 0.55 -6.34
C LEU A 292 64.39 0.30 -5.57
N PRO A 293 65.19 1.34 -5.27
CA PRO A 293 66.42 1.19 -4.50
C PRO A 293 66.10 0.49 -3.16
N ARG A 294 66.80 -0.60 -2.90
CA ARG A 294 66.56 -1.58 -1.81
C ARG A 294 66.78 -1.01 -0.39
N LYS A 295 67.04 0.29 -0.25
CA LYS A 295 67.26 1.00 1.01
C LYS A 295 66.61 2.39 0.97
N LEU A 296 65.29 2.42 1.08
CA LEU A 296 64.68 3.46 1.90
C LEU A 296 64.82 2.96 3.33
N THR A 297 65.83 3.46 4.05
CA THR A 297 65.86 3.37 5.51
C THR A 297 64.50 3.84 5.99
N ARG A 298 63.72 2.92 6.57
CA ARG A 298 62.54 3.30 7.34
C ARG A 298 63.02 4.42 8.27
N PRO A 299 62.32 5.58 8.33
CA PRO A 299 62.66 6.57 9.34
C PRO A 299 62.73 5.81 10.66
N SER A 300 63.87 5.88 11.33
CA SER A 300 64.03 5.33 12.66
C SER A 300 62.84 5.82 13.44
N ASN A 301 62.03 4.89 13.95
CA ASN A 301 60.89 5.19 14.80
C ASN A 301 61.43 5.96 16.01
N GLY A 302 61.50 7.29 15.89
CA GLY A 302 61.53 8.18 17.03
C GLY A 302 60.23 7.92 17.77
N GLU A 303 60.35 7.20 18.87
CA GLU A 303 59.40 7.15 19.99
C GLU A 303 57.92 7.19 19.58
N ARG A 304 57.42 6.12 18.97
CA ARG A 304 55.99 5.79 19.13
C ARG A 304 55.87 5.00 20.43
N PRO A 305 55.29 5.55 21.51
CA PRO A 305 55.14 4.80 22.74
C PRO A 305 54.28 3.56 22.44
N ALA A 306 54.88 2.38 22.59
CA ALA A 306 54.22 1.08 22.47
C ALA A 306 53.30 0.78 23.69
N HIS A 307 52.73 1.81 24.31
CA HIS A 307 51.77 1.67 25.40
C HIS A 307 50.37 1.41 24.85
N THR A 308 50.03 0.12 24.77
CA THR A 308 48.68 -0.45 24.80
C THR A 308 47.67 0.12 23.80
N ARG A 309 47.80 -0.26 22.53
CA ARG A 309 46.78 -0.03 21.49
C ARG A 309 45.37 -0.45 21.94
N SER A 310 45.23 -1.52 22.73
CA SER A 310 43.93 -1.93 23.29
C SER A 310 43.42 -0.99 24.38
N ARG A 311 44.26 -0.51 25.31
CA ARG A 311 43.82 0.47 26.34
C ARG A 311 43.45 1.81 25.71
N TRP A 312 44.12 2.21 24.65
CA TRP A 312 43.76 3.44 23.92
C TRP A 312 42.42 3.28 23.17
N ILE A 313 42.19 2.15 22.50
CA ILE A 313 40.88 1.85 21.87
C ILE A 313 39.77 1.79 22.93
N LEU A 314 39.99 1.07 24.03
CA LEU A 314 39.04 0.99 25.14
C LEU A 314 38.77 2.37 25.76
N ARG A 315 39.79 3.22 25.90
CA ARG A 315 39.63 4.59 26.39
C ARG A 315 38.77 5.42 25.42
N ASN A 316 39.04 5.35 24.12
CA ASN A 316 38.28 6.08 23.11
C ASN A 316 36.81 5.61 23.02
N ILE A 317 36.57 4.30 23.11
CA ILE A 317 35.22 3.74 23.21
C ILE A 317 34.54 4.26 24.49
N SER A 318 35.22 4.17 25.64
CA SER A 318 34.67 4.62 26.94
C SER A 318 34.37 6.13 26.98
N SER A 319 35.08 6.95 26.20
CA SER A 319 34.86 8.39 26.12
C SER A 319 33.74 8.79 25.16
N ASN A 320 33.18 7.85 24.39
CA ASN A 320 32.15 8.09 23.40
C ASN A 320 30.81 7.48 23.85
N PRO A 321 29.98 8.22 24.62
CA PRO A 321 28.73 7.70 25.15
C PRO A 321 27.73 7.30 24.04
N ALA A 322 27.75 8.00 22.90
CA ALA A 322 26.89 7.67 21.76
C ALA A 322 27.20 6.28 21.20
N LEU A 323 28.49 5.93 21.07
CA LEU A 323 28.89 4.61 20.60
C LEU A 323 28.52 3.50 21.59
N ILE A 324 28.73 3.70 22.89
CA ILE A 324 28.41 2.69 23.91
C ILE A 324 26.91 2.45 23.96
N ILE A 325 26.12 3.51 24.13
CA ILE A 325 24.67 3.41 24.23
C ILE A 325 24.10 2.89 22.92
N GLY A 326 24.54 3.41 21.76
CA GLY A 326 24.09 2.94 20.45
C GLY A 326 24.41 1.47 20.22
N THR A 327 25.61 1.00 20.59
CA THR A 327 25.99 -0.43 20.43
C THR A 327 25.21 -1.33 21.39
N LEU A 328 25.04 -0.94 22.66
CA LEU A 328 24.27 -1.72 23.62
C LEU A 328 22.79 -1.80 23.22
N SER A 329 22.19 -0.67 22.82
CA SER A 329 20.82 -0.64 22.32
C SER A 329 20.66 -1.45 21.03
N LEU A 330 21.65 -1.44 20.13
CA LEU A 330 21.63 -2.24 18.91
C LEU A 330 21.69 -3.74 19.22
N LEU A 331 22.53 -4.15 20.16
CA LEU A 331 22.59 -5.54 20.62
C LEU A 331 21.30 -5.97 21.32
N ALA A 332 20.71 -5.10 22.14
CA ALA A 332 19.42 -5.35 22.77
C ALA A 332 18.29 -5.48 21.74
N LEU A 333 18.26 -4.58 20.76
CA LEU A 333 17.31 -4.60 19.65
C LEU A 333 17.44 -5.91 18.85
N LEU A 334 18.66 -6.29 18.45
CA LEU A 334 18.94 -7.56 17.78
C LEU A 334 18.54 -8.78 18.64
N GLY A 335 18.78 -8.73 19.95
CA GLY A 335 18.35 -9.77 20.88
C GLY A 335 16.83 -9.94 20.92
N VAL A 336 16.08 -8.84 21.02
CA VAL A 336 14.61 -8.84 20.99
C VAL A 336 14.08 -9.37 19.66
N ILE A 337 14.75 -9.10 18.55
CA ILE A 337 14.33 -9.57 17.22
C ILE A 337 14.62 -11.05 17.02
N LEU A 338 15.82 -11.50 17.39
CA LEU A 338 16.24 -12.89 17.18
C LEU A 338 15.55 -13.86 18.13
N PHE A 339 15.30 -13.41 19.37
CA PHE A 339 14.68 -14.24 20.42
C PHE A 339 13.27 -13.78 20.79
N GLY A 340 12.66 -12.92 19.97
CA GLY A 340 11.33 -12.33 20.17
C GLY A 340 10.24 -13.36 20.45
N ASP A 341 10.25 -14.45 19.69
CA ASP A 341 9.25 -15.52 19.79
C ASP A 341 9.36 -16.31 21.11
N ILE A 342 10.49 -16.21 21.82
CA ILE A 342 10.63 -16.82 23.14
C ILE A 342 9.95 -15.95 24.22
N PHE A 343 9.83 -14.64 23.98
CA PHE A 343 9.26 -13.70 24.95
C PHE A 343 7.72 -13.67 24.97
N THR A 344 7.06 -14.34 24.03
CA THR A 344 5.59 -14.44 23.99
C THR A 344 5.16 -15.81 23.47
N SER A 345 4.21 -16.44 24.15
CA SER A 345 3.54 -17.65 23.65
C SER A 345 2.32 -17.34 22.78
N ALA A 346 1.93 -16.06 22.67
CA ALA A 346 0.75 -15.65 21.91
C ALA A 346 1.05 -15.64 20.40
N ASN A 347 0.11 -16.12 19.62
CA ASN A 347 0.20 -16.08 18.17
C ASN A 347 -0.19 -14.67 17.68
N PRO A 348 0.69 -13.95 16.95
CA PRO A 348 0.40 -12.59 16.46
C PRO A 348 -0.76 -12.51 15.46
N TYR A 349 -1.19 -13.65 14.90
CA TYR A 349 -2.29 -13.73 13.94
C TYR A 349 -3.59 -14.23 14.56
N GLU A 350 -3.57 -14.61 15.83
CA GLU A 350 -4.78 -15.03 16.53
C GLU A 350 -5.61 -13.79 16.88
N ILE A 351 -6.84 -13.79 16.39
CA ILE A 351 -7.79 -12.72 16.61
C ILE A 351 -8.74 -13.17 17.73
N HIS A 352 -9.09 -12.25 18.62
CA HIS A 352 -9.94 -12.53 19.76
C HIS A 352 -11.17 -11.61 19.74
N GLY A 353 -12.33 -12.21 19.41
CA GLY A 353 -13.64 -11.58 19.47
C GLY A 353 -14.13 -11.29 20.90
N VAL A 354 -15.42 -11.46 21.18
CA VAL A 354 -15.98 -11.16 22.51
C VAL A 354 -15.50 -12.19 23.52
N MET A 355 -14.91 -11.70 24.62
CA MET A 355 -14.37 -12.52 25.69
C MET A 355 -14.87 -12.07 27.06
N VAL A 356 -14.85 -13.01 27.99
CA VAL A 356 -15.05 -12.73 29.41
C VAL A 356 -13.69 -12.58 30.08
N ILE A 357 -13.25 -11.34 30.32
CA ILE A 357 -11.99 -11.05 31.01
C ILE A 357 -12.33 -10.58 32.43
N ASN A 358 -11.84 -11.28 33.45
CA ASN A 358 -12.10 -10.97 34.86
C ASN A 358 -13.60 -10.88 35.20
N GLY A 359 -14.43 -11.75 34.61
CA GLY A 359 -15.87 -11.79 34.84
C GLY A 359 -16.68 -10.68 34.15
N LYS A 360 -16.05 -9.89 33.26
CA LYS A 360 -16.74 -8.89 32.44
C LYS A 360 -16.68 -9.29 30.97
N ILE A 361 -17.84 -9.33 30.32
CA ILE A 361 -17.95 -9.46 28.87
C ILE A 361 -17.44 -8.16 28.26
N GLY A 362 -16.45 -8.25 27.38
CA GLY A 362 -15.91 -7.13 26.62
C GLY A 362 -15.68 -7.53 25.17
N ALA A 363 -15.56 -6.54 24.30
CA ALA A 363 -15.19 -6.71 22.89
C ALA A 363 -13.87 -5.97 22.64
N PRO A 364 -13.08 -6.38 21.63
CA PRO A 364 -11.87 -5.65 21.24
C PRO A 364 -12.20 -4.21 20.79
N PRO A 365 -11.25 -3.27 20.90
CA PRO A 365 -9.90 -3.43 21.42
C PRO A 365 -9.82 -3.52 22.95
N TYR A 366 -9.10 -4.52 23.46
CA TYR A 366 -8.83 -4.69 24.87
C TYR A 366 -7.64 -3.82 25.30
N LYS A 367 -7.80 -3.10 26.42
CA LYS A 367 -6.70 -2.37 27.06
C LYS A 367 -5.66 -3.33 27.64
N PRO A 368 -4.44 -2.86 27.96
CA PRO A 368 -3.44 -3.65 28.68
C PRO A 368 -4.00 -4.32 29.94
N THR A 369 -3.85 -5.64 30.03
CA THR A 369 -4.30 -6.51 31.12
C THR A 369 -3.29 -7.66 31.33
N ASP A 370 -3.52 -8.52 32.34
CA ASP A 370 -2.65 -9.69 32.56
C ASP A 370 -2.75 -10.74 31.42
N VAL A 371 -3.87 -10.75 30.69
CA VAL A 371 -4.06 -11.62 29.51
C VAL A 371 -3.40 -11.03 28.27
N PHE A 372 -3.58 -9.71 28.05
CA PHE A 372 -2.97 -8.97 26.95
C PHE A 372 -2.04 -7.90 27.52
N PRO A 373 -0.74 -8.18 27.75
CA PRO A 373 0.17 -7.28 28.46
C PRO A 373 0.27 -5.89 27.83
N TRP A 374 0.22 -5.80 26.49
CA TRP A 374 0.26 -4.54 25.74
C TRP A 374 -1.12 -4.16 25.17
N GLY A 375 -2.18 -4.88 25.54
CA GLY A 375 -3.51 -4.77 24.97
C GLY A 375 -3.63 -5.43 23.60
N THR A 376 -4.77 -5.23 22.95
CA THR A 376 -5.03 -5.71 21.59
C THR A 376 -5.23 -4.57 20.61
N ASP A 377 -5.11 -4.88 19.33
CA ASP A 377 -5.59 -4.01 18.26
C ASP A 377 -7.13 -3.98 18.16
N HIS A 378 -7.67 -3.24 17.18
CA HIS A 378 -9.11 -3.03 16.99
C HIS A 378 -9.89 -4.31 16.64
N ILE A 379 -9.20 -5.37 16.22
CA ILE A 379 -9.80 -6.66 15.91
C ILE A 379 -9.56 -7.71 17.01
N GLY A 380 -8.66 -7.46 17.95
CA GLY A 380 -8.42 -8.37 19.08
C GLY A 380 -7.11 -9.16 19.03
N ARG A 381 -6.18 -8.81 18.13
CA ARG A 381 -4.84 -9.43 18.10
C ARG A 381 -3.93 -8.85 19.16
N ASP A 382 -3.12 -9.71 19.77
CA ASP A 382 -2.15 -9.32 20.82
C ASP A 382 -1.08 -8.36 20.27
N LEU A 383 -1.00 -7.14 20.82
CA LEU A 383 -0.04 -6.12 20.37
C LEU A 383 1.41 -6.46 20.72
N GLN A 384 1.67 -7.19 21.80
CA GLN A 384 3.01 -7.64 22.16
C GLN A 384 3.53 -8.64 21.13
N ALA A 385 2.70 -9.63 20.77
CA ALA A 385 3.04 -10.60 19.75
C ALA A 385 3.27 -9.92 18.38
N LEU A 386 2.35 -9.02 17.99
CA LEU A 386 2.45 -8.28 16.73
C LEU A 386 3.71 -7.41 16.64
N VAL A 387 4.08 -6.68 17.70
CA VAL A 387 5.25 -5.81 17.69
C VAL A 387 6.55 -6.63 17.67
N LEU A 388 6.63 -7.73 18.43
CA LEU A 388 7.81 -8.60 18.44
C LEU A 388 8.01 -9.30 17.08
N ALA A 389 6.94 -9.89 16.52
CA ALA A 389 6.97 -10.52 15.21
C ALA A 389 7.24 -9.50 14.09
N GLY A 390 6.62 -8.32 14.19
CA GLY A 390 6.78 -7.25 13.19
C GLY A 390 8.18 -6.66 13.10
N GLY A 391 8.93 -6.66 14.22
CA GLY A 391 10.29 -6.12 14.25
C GLY A 391 11.24 -6.83 13.29
N LYS A 392 11.13 -8.16 13.16
CA LYS A 392 11.93 -8.95 12.19
C LYS A 392 11.72 -8.48 10.76
N ARG A 393 10.46 -8.32 10.35
CA ARG A 393 10.10 -7.96 8.97
C ARG A 393 10.46 -6.52 8.66
N THR A 394 10.11 -5.58 9.54
CA THR A 394 10.41 -4.15 9.35
C THR A 394 11.91 -3.90 9.28
N LEU A 395 12.71 -4.54 10.14
CA LEU A 395 14.16 -4.33 10.15
C LEU A 395 14.88 -5.06 9.02
N ALA A 396 14.40 -6.23 8.59
CA ALA A 396 14.91 -6.89 7.39
C ALA A 396 14.64 -6.04 6.13
N LEU A 397 13.41 -5.55 5.96
CA LEU A 397 13.06 -4.65 4.86
C LEU A 397 13.92 -3.38 4.90
N ALA A 398 14.01 -2.72 6.06
CA ALA A 398 14.81 -1.50 6.20
C ALA A 398 16.29 -1.73 5.92
N PHE A 399 16.86 -2.86 6.37
CA PHE A 399 18.26 -3.20 6.13
C PHE A 399 18.56 -3.48 4.65
N ILE A 400 17.72 -4.27 3.98
CA ILE A 400 17.90 -4.58 2.55
C ILE A 400 17.68 -3.32 1.71
N GLY A 401 16.64 -2.54 2.01
CA GLY A 401 16.36 -1.26 1.36
C GLY A 401 17.50 -0.25 1.54
N MET A 402 18.04 -0.12 2.76
CA MET A 402 19.21 0.71 3.04
C MET A 402 20.44 0.24 2.26
N LEU A 403 20.72 -1.07 2.25
CA LEU A 403 21.86 -1.62 1.51
C LEU A 403 21.74 -1.35 0.01
N ALA A 404 20.56 -1.59 -0.58
CA ALA A 404 20.29 -1.33 -1.99
C ALA A 404 20.43 0.16 -2.34
N ARG A 405 19.86 1.05 -1.52
CA ARG A 405 20.01 2.51 -1.61
C ARG A 405 21.46 2.96 -1.55
N VAL A 406 22.23 2.45 -0.58
CA VAL A 406 23.64 2.81 -0.39
C VAL A 406 24.49 2.29 -1.55
N LEU A 407 24.25 1.07 -2.03
CA LEU A 407 24.98 0.51 -3.17
C LEU A 407 24.69 1.31 -4.45
N LEU A 408 23.42 1.58 -4.76
CA LEU A 408 23.03 2.37 -5.93
C LEU A 408 23.64 3.77 -5.88
N GLY A 409 23.48 4.46 -4.76
CA GLY A 409 24.04 5.80 -4.57
C GLY A 409 25.57 5.82 -4.62
N ALA A 410 26.24 4.88 -3.96
CA ALA A 410 27.70 4.81 -3.95
C ALA A 410 28.28 4.54 -5.34
N VAL A 411 27.65 3.67 -6.14
CA VAL A 411 28.07 3.40 -7.52
C VAL A 411 27.92 4.66 -8.38
N LEU A 412 26.74 5.28 -8.37
CA LEU A 412 26.47 6.48 -9.17
C LEU A 412 27.36 7.66 -8.74
N GLY A 413 27.49 7.89 -7.43
CA GLY A 413 28.34 8.94 -6.86
C GLY A 413 29.82 8.74 -7.14
N LEU A 414 30.31 7.50 -7.08
CA LEU A 414 31.71 7.18 -7.38
C LEU A 414 32.05 7.42 -8.84
N ILE A 415 31.16 7.04 -9.77
CA ILE A 415 31.35 7.28 -11.20
C ILE A 415 31.27 8.78 -11.50
N ALA A 416 30.26 9.48 -10.97
CA ALA A 416 30.08 10.93 -11.16
C ALA A 416 31.27 11.73 -10.61
N GLY A 417 31.72 11.43 -9.39
CA GLY A 417 32.86 12.10 -8.77
C GLY A 417 34.19 11.81 -9.48
N TRP A 418 34.37 10.58 -9.98
CA TRP A 418 35.55 10.22 -10.76
C TRP A 418 35.60 10.98 -12.09
N GLN A 419 34.44 11.09 -12.76
CA GLN A 419 34.25 11.77 -14.04
C GLN A 419 33.72 13.20 -13.87
N ARG A 420 34.28 13.96 -12.91
CA ARG A 420 33.89 15.36 -12.65
C ARG A 420 33.84 16.21 -13.95
N ASN A 421 32.79 17.02 -14.07
CA ASN A 421 32.47 17.93 -15.20
C ASN A 421 32.10 17.23 -16.53
N THR A 422 31.94 15.91 -16.56
CA THR A 422 31.43 15.18 -17.73
C THR A 422 29.90 15.24 -17.84
N TRP A 423 29.35 14.77 -18.96
CA TRP A 423 27.90 14.64 -19.16
C TRP A 423 27.24 13.73 -18.11
N PHE A 424 27.93 12.67 -17.68
CA PHE A 424 27.41 11.73 -16.67
C PHE A 424 27.33 12.39 -15.29
N ASP A 425 28.37 13.15 -14.92
CA ASP A 425 28.36 13.94 -13.68
C ASP A 425 27.22 14.96 -13.67
N ARG A 426 27.03 15.68 -14.78
CA ARG A 426 25.92 16.63 -14.96
C ARG A 426 24.55 15.94 -14.95
N LEU A 427 24.42 14.76 -15.55
CA LEU A 427 23.19 13.97 -15.52
C LEU A 427 22.88 13.54 -14.08
N VAL A 428 23.84 12.96 -13.37
CA VAL A 428 23.65 12.51 -11.99
C VAL A 428 23.31 13.69 -11.08
N THR A 429 24.04 14.81 -11.20
CA THR A 429 23.79 16.02 -10.39
C THR A 429 22.43 16.64 -10.74
N GLY A 430 22.06 16.70 -12.02
CA GLY A 430 20.76 17.18 -12.47
C GLY A 430 19.61 16.28 -12.00
N ALA A 431 19.78 14.96 -12.08
CA ALA A 431 18.82 13.99 -11.55
C ALA A 431 18.64 14.15 -10.04
N ILE A 432 19.73 14.30 -9.26
CA ILE A 432 19.66 14.59 -7.83
C ILE A 432 18.86 15.88 -7.58
N GLY A 433 19.10 16.93 -8.37
CA GLY A 433 18.35 18.20 -8.27
C GLY A 433 16.85 18.04 -8.54
N ILE A 434 16.46 17.29 -9.57
CA ILE A 434 15.05 16.99 -9.89
C ILE A 434 14.43 16.17 -8.77
N TRP A 435 15.10 15.09 -8.33
CA TRP A 435 14.58 14.21 -7.28
C TRP A 435 14.41 14.92 -5.95
N ALA A 436 15.31 15.84 -5.63
CA ALA A 436 15.26 16.64 -4.42
C ALA A 436 14.03 17.56 -4.33
N ALA A 437 13.34 17.82 -5.45
CA ALA A 437 12.13 18.65 -5.48
C ALA A 437 10.85 17.89 -5.09
N PHE A 438 10.86 16.56 -5.14
CA PHE A 438 9.72 15.75 -4.76
C PHE A 438 9.76 15.42 -3.26
N PRO A 439 8.63 15.51 -2.54
CA PRO A 439 8.54 14.99 -1.19
C PRO A 439 8.79 13.48 -1.20
N ILE A 440 9.81 13.04 -0.46
CA ILE A 440 10.28 11.64 -0.40
C ILE A 440 9.14 10.67 -0.08
N THR A 441 8.29 11.01 0.90
CA THR A 441 7.15 10.19 1.35
C THR A 441 6.09 10.01 0.27
N ILE A 442 5.61 11.11 -0.32
CA ILE A 442 4.62 11.10 -1.40
C ILE A 442 5.18 10.34 -2.61
N PHE A 443 6.42 10.62 -2.98
CA PHE A 443 7.03 9.99 -4.14
C PHE A 443 7.19 8.47 -3.93
N ALA A 444 7.63 8.05 -2.74
CA ALA A 444 7.66 6.63 -2.38
C ALA A 444 6.26 6.00 -2.41
N MET A 445 5.26 6.66 -1.84
CA MET A 445 3.86 6.21 -1.85
C MET A 445 3.31 6.02 -3.26
N ILE A 446 3.52 6.97 -4.17
CA ILE A 446 3.07 6.88 -5.56
C ILE A 446 3.79 5.73 -6.27
N LEU A 447 5.11 5.62 -6.09
CA LEU A 447 5.90 4.56 -6.71
C LEU A 447 5.48 3.16 -6.22
N ILE A 448 5.23 3.00 -4.92
CA ILE A 448 4.76 1.73 -4.33
C ILE A 448 3.38 1.36 -4.89
N GLN A 449 2.44 2.30 -4.94
CA GLN A 449 1.12 2.05 -5.50
C GLN A 449 1.17 1.75 -7.00
N ALA A 450 2.02 2.45 -7.75
CA ALA A 450 2.21 2.24 -9.19
C ALA A 450 2.76 0.85 -9.49
N LEU A 451 3.77 0.40 -8.72
CA LEU A 451 4.35 -0.94 -8.84
C LEU A 451 3.43 -2.05 -8.28
N GLY A 452 2.46 -1.70 -7.44
CA GLY A 452 1.51 -2.64 -6.84
C GLY A 452 1.91 -3.03 -5.41
N ILE A 453 1.20 -2.47 -4.41
CA ILE A 453 1.52 -2.65 -2.99
C ILE A 453 1.46 -4.12 -2.51
N GLN A 454 0.64 -4.93 -3.18
CA GLN A 454 0.45 -6.36 -2.93
C GLN A 454 1.57 -7.24 -3.52
N GLN A 455 2.50 -6.71 -4.33
CA GLN A 455 3.62 -7.48 -4.88
C GLN A 455 4.76 -7.73 -3.87
N GLY A 456 4.57 -7.25 -2.64
CA GLY A 456 5.40 -7.60 -1.48
C GLY A 456 6.63 -6.72 -1.27
N MET A 457 7.61 -7.27 -0.56
CA MET A 457 8.73 -6.50 0.01
C MET A 457 9.63 -5.85 -1.05
N TRP A 458 9.75 -6.43 -2.25
CA TRP A 458 10.66 -5.91 -3.28
C TRP A 458 10.21 -4.55 -3.81
N VAL A 459 8.90 -4.29 -3.88
CA VAL A 459 8.35 -2.98 -4.30
C VAL A 459 8.81 -1.89 -3.35
N PHE A 460 8.78 -2.15 -2.04
CA PHE A 460 9.29 -1.24 -1.03
C PHE A 460 10.81 -1.05 -1.15
N ILE A 461 11.58 -2.12 -1.38
CA ILE A 461 13.04 -2.04 -1.58
C ILE A 461 13.38 -1.15 -2.79
N VAL A 462 12.69 -1.34 -3.92
CA VAL A 462 12.86 -0.53 -5.13
C VAL A 462 12.48 0.92 -4.84
N ALA A 463 11.33 1.16 -4.20
CA ALA A 463 10.89 2.50 -3.89
C ALA A 463 11.86 3.25 -2.97
N ILE A 464 12.28 2.62 -1.86
CA ILE A 464 13.27 3.18 -0.92
C ILE A 464 14.60 3.47 -1.62
N SER A 465 15.03 2.61 -2.55
CA SER A 465 16.27 2.79 -3.31
C SER A 465 16.17 3.96 -4.29
N VAL A 466 15.07 4.06 -5.04
CA VAL A 466 14.84 5.10 -6.07
C VAL A 466 14.61 6.48 -5.45
N VAL A 467 13.95 6.55 -4.30
CA VAL A 467 13.68 7.83 -3.62
C VAL A 467 14.94 8.34 -2.93
N GLY A 468 15.81 7.44 -2.49
CA GLY A 468 16.87 7.74 -1.54
C GLY A 468 18.31 7.83 -2.05
N TRP A 469 18.58 7.34 -3.25
CA TRP A 469 19.95 7.19 -3.75
C TRP A 469 20.71 8.51 -3.90
N GLY A 470 19.99 9.63 -4.10
CA GLY A 470 20.59 10.93 -4.41
C GLY A 470 21.48 11.48 -3.30
N GLU A 471 21.04 11.36 -2.04
CA GLU A 471 21.81 11.81 -0.87
C GLU A 471 23.13 11.05 -0.73
N VAL A 472 23.08 9.72 -0.88
CA VAL A 472 24.26 8.85 -0.86
C VAL A 472 25.18 9.16 -2.05
N ALA A 473 24.63 9.33 -3.25
CA ALA A 473 25.41 9.64 -4.44
C ALA A 473 26.12 10.98 -4.32
N GLN A 474 25.45 12.01 -3.80
CA GLN A 474 26.05 13.32 -3.57
C GLN A 474 27.17 13.25 -2.53
N PHE A 475 26.96 12.52 -1.43
CA PHE A 475 27.99 12.33 -0.41
C PHE A 475 29.22 11.61 -0.96
N VAL A 476 29.03 10.47 -1.63
CA VAL A 476 30.13 9.67 -2.20
C VAL A 476 30.85 10.44 -3.29
N ARG A 477 30.12 11.15 -4.16
CA ARG A 477 30.68 12.05 -5.16
C ARG A 477 31.61 13.09 -4.52
N GLY A 478 31.15 13.75 -3.46
CA GLY A 478 31.95 14.73 -2.72
C GLY A 478 33.24 14.13 -2.16
N GLN A 479 33.16 12.94 -1.57
CA GLN A 479 34.34 12.22 -1.06
C GLN A 479 35.32 11.84 -2.17
N VAL A 480 34.83 11.39 -3.33
CA VAL A 480 35.70 11.08 -4.48
C VAL A 480 36.39 12.32 -5.02
N ILE A 481 35.68 13.44 -5.13
CA ILE A 481 36.26 14.73 -5.56
C ILE A 481 37.35 15.17 -4.58
N TYR A 482 37.16 14.96 -3.28
CA TYR A 482 38.15 15.26 -2.25
C TYR A 482 39.38 14.32 -2.27
N LEU A 483 39.16 13.02 -2.54
CA LEU A 483 40.24 12.03 -2.56
C LEU A 483 41.07 12.06 -3.86
N LYS A 484 40.46 12.43 -4.98
CA LYS A 484 41.09 12.44 -6.32
C LYS A 484 42.39 13.27 -6.42
N PRO A 485 42.51 14.47 -5.83
CA PRO A 485 43.74 15.27 -5.85
C PRO A 485 44.77 14.91 -4.77
N GLN A 486 44.53 13.87 -3.95
CA GLN A 486 45.46 13.53 -2.87
C GLN A 486 46.78 12.95 -3.41
N LEU A 487 47.90 13.27 -2.74
CA LEU A 487 49.27 12.91 -3.17
C LEU A 487 49.47 11.41 -3.42
N PHE A 488 48.77 10.53 -2.69
CA PHE A 488 48.89 9.09 -2.89
C PHE A 488 48.22 8.62 -4.19
N ILE A 489 47.19 9.33 -4.68
CA ILE A 489 46.56 9.07 -5.97
C ILE A 489 47.46 9.57 -7.10
N GLU A 490 48.04 10.76 -6.96
CA GLU A 490 49.00 11.30 -7.93
C GLU A 490 50.25 10.43 -8.05
N SER A 491 50.72 9.90 -6.93
CA SER A 491 51.83 8.93 -6.90
C SER A 491 51.44 7.64 -7.63
N ALA A 492 50.25 7.10 -7.37
CA ALA A 492 49.76 5.90 -8.06
C ALA A 492 49.67 6.11 -9.59
N ARG A 493 49.17 7.28 -10.04
CA ARG A 493 49.15 7.65 -11.46
C ARG A 493 50.55 7.77 -12.05
N SER A 494 51.48 8.39 -11.33
CA SER A 494 52.88 8.55 -11.76
C SER A 494 53.60 7.20 -11.93
N VAL A 495 53.19 6.18 -11.17
CA VAL A 495 53.69 4.79 -11.26
C VAL A 495 52.99 4.00 -12.38
N GLY A 496 52.03 4.61 -13.09
CA GLY A 496 51.30 3.99 -14.21
C GLY A 496 50.07 3.18 -13.79
N ALA A 497 49.54 3.39 -12.57
CA ALA A 497 48.31 2.74 -12.14
C ALA A 497 47.13 3.21 -13.01
N ARG A 498 46.29 2.26 -13.42
CA ARG A 498 45.11 2.52 -14.26
C ARG A 498 43.97 3.11 -13.43
N SER A 499 43.06 3.84 -14.08
CA SER A 499 41.91 4.49 -13.45
C SER A 499 41.01 3.53 -12.64
N ASP A 500 40.71 2.36 -13.18
CA ASP A 500 39.96 1.28 -12.52
C ASP A 500 40.72 0.71 -11.31
N GLN A 501 42.04 0.52 -11.45
CA GLN A 501 42.89 0.07 -10.36
C GLN A 501 42.94 1.10 -9.24
N ILE A 502 43.00 2.39 -9.56
CA ILE A 502 42.97 3.48 -8.58
C ILE A 502 41.62 3.50 -7.85
N LEU A 503 40.51 3.40 -8.58
CA LEU A 503 39.18 3.36 -7.99
C LEU A 503 39.03 2.20 -7.00
N VAL A 504 39.37 0.98 -7.42
CA VAL A 504 39.16 -0.23 -6.62
C VAL A 504 40.17 -0.39 -5.49
N ARG A 505 41.45 -0.03 -5.69
CA ARG A 505 42.51 -0.25 -4.68
C ARG A 505 42.79 0.95 -3.78
N HIS A 506 42.42 2.15 -4.20
CA HIS A 506 42.74 3.38 -3.45
C HIS A 506 41.51 4.18 -3.06
N ILE A 507 40.50 4.32 -3.91
CA ILE A 507 39.32 5.14 -3.56
C ILE A 507 38.33 4.35 -2.71
N ILE A 508 37.78 3.24 -3.22
CA ILE A 508 36.77 2.42 -2.52
C ILE A 508 37.22 2.05 -1.10
N PRO A 509 38.46 1.56 -0.86
CA PRO A 509 38.89 1.20 0.49
C PRO A 509 38.92 2.38 1.48
N ASN A 510 39.10 3.61 1.00
CA ASN A 510 39.04 4.81 1.83
C ASN A 510 37.60 5.31 2.04
N LEU A 511 36.67 4.95 1.16
CA LEU A 511 35.25 5.28 1.30
C LEU A 511 34.50 4.33 2.25
N ILE A 512 34.97 3.09 2.43
CA ILE A 512 34.28 2.07 3.24
C ILE A 512 33.95 2.57 4.65
N ASN A 513 34.89 3.25 5.32
CA ASN A 513 34.65 3.80 6.66
C ASN A 513 33.45 4.77 6.66
N SER A 514 33.41 5.69 5.69
CA SER A 514 32.32 6.66 5.55
C SER A 514 31.02 6.01 5.10
N LEU A 515 31.07 4.98 4.26
CA LEU A 515 29.90 4.22 3.80
C LEU A 515 29.24 3.42 4.92
N ILE A 516 30.01 2.85 5.86
CA ILE A 516 29.46 2.13 7.02
C ILE A 516 28.73 3.12 7.95
N VAL A 517 29.36 4.26 8.24
CA VAL A 517 28.75 5.32 9.05
C VAL A 517 27.48 5.85 8.37
N LEU A 518 27.55 6.11 7.07
CA LEU A 518 26.41 6.58 6.29
C LEU A 518 25.29 5.53 6.29
N GLY A 519 25.59 4.25 6.05
CA GLY A 519 24.59 3.18 6.10
C GLY A 519 23.89 3.06 7.45
N ALA A 520 24.60 3.26 8.57
CA ALA A 520 23.99 3.28 9.89
C ALA A 520 23.02 4.46 10.08
N LEU A 521 23.35 5.65 9.57
CA LEU A 521 22.46 6.83 9.63
C LEU A 521 21.27 6.70 8.66
N GLU A 522 21.52 6.19 7.45
CA GLU A 522 20.49 5.92 6.44
C GLU A 522 19.48 4.88 6.94
N MET A 523 19.91 3.90 7.74
CA MET A 523 18.99 2.95 8.38
C MET A 523 17.93 3.64 9.23
N GLY A 524 18.31 4.66 10.00
CA GLY A 524 17.38 5.50 10.75
C GLY A 524 16.43 6.28 9.83
N GLY A 525 16.94 6.80 8.71
CA GLY A 525 16.15 7.49 7.69
C GLY A 525 15.16 6.58 6.96
N VAL A 526 15.54 5.34 6.65
CA VAL A 526 14.66 4.35 6.03
C VAL A 526 13.55 3.91 6.98
N LEU A 527 13.89 3.65 8.25
CA LEU A 527 12.88 3.33 9.27
C LEU A 527 11.90 4.48 9.50
N MET A 528 12.39 5.73 9.47
CA MET A 528 11.54 6.92 9.51
C MET A 528 10.56 6.94 8.33
N LEU A 529 11.06 6.75 7.10
CA LEU A 529 10.24 6.71 5.90
C LEU A 529 9.17 5.60 5.96
N LEU A 530 9.52 4.40 6.42
CA LEU A 530 8.56 3.31 6.58
C LEU A 530 7.46 3.64 7.61
N ALA A 531 7.82 4.30 8.72
CA ALA A 531 6.86 4.74 9.72
C ALA A 531 5.87 5.77 9.15
N GLU A 532 6.40 6.73 8.40
CA GLU A 532 5.65 7.78 7.71
C GLU A 532 4.72 7.22 6.64
N LEU A 533 5.21 6.26 5.83
CA LEU A 533 4.39 5.53 4.87
C LEU A 533 3.30 4.70 5.54
N GLY A 534 3.62 4.01 6.64
CA GLY A 534 2.64 3.26 7.44
C GLY A 534 1.49 4.15 7.92
N PHE A 535 1.79 5.35 8.41
CA PHE A 535 0.77 6.32 8.80
C PHE A 535 -0.11 6.79 7.62
N LEU A 536 0.45 6.81 6.40
CA LEU A 536 -0.27 7.09 5.16
C LEU A 536 -1.01 5.86 4.57
N ASN A 537 -1.17 4.78 5.35
CA ASN A 537 -1.75 3.49 4.92
C ASN A 537 -0.96 2.79 3.80
N ILE A 538 0.36 3.00 3.73
CA ILE A 538 1.26 2.32 2.80
C ILE A 538 2.20 1.38 3.58
N TYR A 539 1.93 0.08 3.49
CA TYR A 539 2.67 -0.99 4.19
C TYR A 539 2.63 -2.29 3.37
N ILE A 540 3.44 -3.28 3.74
CA ILE A 540 3.59 -4.51 2.96
C ILE A 540 2.24 -5.25 2.87
N GLY A 541 1.88 -5.62 1.64
CA GLY A 541 0.70 -6.42 1.35
C GLY A 541 -0.59 -5.64 1.11
N GLY A 542 -0.60 -4.32 1.40
CA GLY A 542 -1.83 -3.55 1.34
C GLY A 542 -2.82 -3.94 2.43
N GLY A 543 -3.86 -3.13 2.63
CA GLY A 543 -4.89 -3.42 3.62
C GLY A 543 -5.78 -4.59 3.20
N PHE A 544 -6.03 -5.51 4.13
CA PHE A 544 -6.98 -6.60 4.00
C PHE A 544 -8.31 -6.21 4.66
N ARG A 545 -9.43 -6.54 4.00
CA ARG A 545 -10.78 -6.31 4.53
C ARG A 545 -11.29 -7.60 5.16
N ALA A 546 -11.55 -7.60 6.46
CA ALA A 546 -12.27 -8.69 7.12
C ALA A 546 -13.61 -8.19 7.64
N MET A 547 -14.66 -8.98 7.46
CA MET A 547 -15.95 -8.72 8.06
C MET A 547 -16.00 -9.39 9.44
N ILE A 548 -15.95 -8.60 10.50
CA ILE A 548 -16.06 -9.05 11.89
C ILE A 548 -17.53 -8.96 12.28
N GLY A 549 -18.18 -10.11 12.40
CA GLY A 549 -19.55 -10.20 12.89
C GLY A 549 -19.73 -11.49 13.68
N GLU A 550 -20.07 -11.37 14.96
CA GLU A 550 -20.48 -12.49 15.79
C GLU A 550 -21.93 -12.90 15.51
N ALA A 551 -22.18 -14.21 15.57
CA ALA A 551 -23.50 -14.79 15.40
C ALA A 551 -24.49 -14.25 16.45
N GLY A 552 -25.53 -13.53 15.99
CA GLY A 552 -26.56 -13.01 16.90
C GLY A 552 -27.45 -11.90 16.34
N ARG A 553 -27.78 -11.87 15.04
CA ARG A 553 -28.58 -10.80 14.40
C ARG A 553 -27.98 -9.38 14.54
N MET A 554 -26.66 -9.25 14.68
CA MET A 554 -25.98 -7.94 14.65
C MET A 554 -25.47 -7.61 13.25
N GLN A 555 -25.45 -6.31 12.91
CA GLN A 555 -24.88 -5.84 11.66
C GLN A 555 -23.37 -6.15 11.65
N PRO A 556 -22.84 -6.69 10.55
CA PRO A 556 -21.42 -6.99 10.44
C PRO A 556 -20.57 -5.70 10.41
N VAL A 557 -19.43 -5.72 11.10
CA VAL A 557 -18.45 -4.63 11.12
C VAL A 557 -17.30 -4.98 10.18
N VAL A 558 -17.12 -4.24 9.10
CA VAL A 558 -15.98 -4.41 8.19
C VAL A 558 -14.76 -3.72 8.78
N ALA A 559 -13.71 -4.48 9.09
CA ALA A 559 -12.43 -4.00 9.58
C ALA A 559 -11.36 -4.08 8.48
N PHE A 560 -10.49 -3.06 8.41
CA PHE A 560 -9.36 -3.01 7.49
C PHE A 560 -8.07 -3.15 8.28
N PHE A 561 -7.29 -4.19 8.03
CA PHE A 561 -6.01 -4.40 8.71
C PHE A 561 -5.01 -5.14 7.83
N SER A 562 -3.72 -5.06 8.16
CA SER A 562 -2.73 -5.95 7.53
C SER A 562 -2.67 -7.31 8.22
N ASP A 563 -2.72 -8.39 7.45
CA ASP A 563 -2.42 -9.76 7.88
C ASP A 563 -0.91 -10.02 8.04
N VAL A 564 -0.06 -9.05 7.69
CA VAL A 564 1.39 -9.08 7.92
C VAL A 564 1.72 -8.31 9.19
N ALA A 565 2.30 -9.00 10.18
CA ALA A 565 2.93 -8.34 11.31
C ALA A 565 4.13 -7.52 10.79
N GLU A 566 3.97 -6.20 10.69
CA GLU A 566 4.97 -5.20 10.31
C GLU A 566 4.66 -3.92 11.08
N TRP A 567 5.66 -3.22 11.62
CA TRP A 567 5.39 -2.00 12.38
C TRP A 567 4.70 -0.90 11.57
N ALA A 568 5.02 -0.72 10.28
CA ALA A 568 4.32 0.24 9.43
C ALA A 568 2.83 -0.10 9.28
N ALA A 569 2.50 -1.38 9.10
CA ALA A 569 1.14 -1.87 9.07
C ALA A 569 0.40 -1.66 10.41
N LEU A 570 1.08 -1.88 11.54
CA LEU A 570 0.49 -1.61 12.86
C LEU A 570 0.16 -0.12 13.03
N ILE A 571 1.02 0.78 12.51
CA ILE A 571 0.76 2.22 12.50
C ILE A 571 -0.38 2.60 11.53
N ALA A 572 -0.60 1.86 10.46
CA ALA A 572 -1.73 2.09 9.57
C ALA A 572 -3.07 1.75 10.26
N ASN A 573 -3.12 0.58 10.91
CA ASN A 573 -4.34 0.05 11.53
C ASN A 573 -4.87 0.91 12.69
N ILE A 574 -4.04 1.80 13.26
CA ILE A 574 -4.42 2.67 14.38
C ILE A 574 -5.02 4.00 13.93
N ARG A 575 -4.91 4.38 12.64
CA ARG A 575 -5.15 5.75 12.17
C ARG A 575 -6.54 6.29 12.56
N ASP A 576 -7.55 5.43 12.54
CA ASP A 576 -8.93 5.82 12.86
C ASP A 576 -9.27 5.66 14.35
N TYR A 577 -8.44 4.94 15.11
CA TYR A 577 -8.75 4.47 16.46
C TYR A 577 -7.87 5.04 17.56
N TRP A 578 -6.69 5.57 17.22
CA TRP A 578 -5.67 5.96 18.21
C TRP A 578 -6.15 7.04 19.19
N ARG A 579 -7.10 7.90 18.78
CA ARG A 579 -7.69 8.94 19.64
C ARG A 579 -8.47 8.34 20.81
N SER A 580 -9.19 7.25 20.54
CA SER A 580 -9.97 6.52 21.54
C SER A 580 -9.12 5.53 22.32
N TYR A 581 -8.11 4.97 21.68
CA TYR A 581 -7.30 3.86 22.21
C TYR A 581 -5.78 4.11 22.01
N PRO A 582 -5.17 5.00 22.82
CA PRO A 582 -3.79 5.46 22.58
C PRO A 582 -2.71 4.36 22.69
N TRP A 583 -2.96 3.30 23.46
CA TRP A 583 -2.00 2.19 23.64
C TRP A 583 -1.69 1.48 22.33
N MET A 584 -2.67 1.38 21.42
CA MET A 584 -2.50 0.72 20.13
C MET A 584 -1.40 1.38 19.29
N ALA A 585 -1.22 2.69 19.45
CA ALA A 585 -0.20 3.46 18.74
C ALA A 585 1.12 3.56 19.50
N LEU A 586 1.05 3.60 20.82
CA LEU A 586 2.20 3.81 21.69
C LEU A 586 3.27 2.72 21.50
N TYR A 587 2.88 1.44 21.52
CA TYR A 587 3.82 0.33 21.45
C TYR A 587 4.52 0.18 20.09
N PRO A 588 3.81 0.08 18.94
CA PRO A 588 4.47 0.03 17.63
C PRO A 588 5.24 1.33 17.33
N GLY A 589 4.71 2.49 17.75
CA GLY A 589 5.39 3.78 17.63
C GLY A 589 6.70 3.83 18.41
N ALA A 590 6.69 3.37 19.66
CA ALA A 590 7.89 3.30 20.49
C ALA A 590 8.92 2.32 19.91
N ALA A 591 8.50 1.17 19.39
CA ALA A 591 9.40 0.20 18.78
C ALA A 591 10.17 0.80 17.58
N ILE A 592 9.46 1.50 16.68
CA ILE A 592 10.07 2.23 15.58
C ILE A 592 11.01 3.33 16.10
N PHE A 593 10.52 4.17 17.01
CA PHE A 593 11.29 5.31 17.54
C PHE A 593 12.60 4.89 18.22
N ILE A 594 12.53 3.87 19.08
CA ILE A 594 13.72 3.29 19.74
C ILE A 594 14.70 2.74 18.71
N SER A 595 14.19 2.11 17.64
CA SER A 595 15.03 1.58 16.56
C SER A 595 15.74 2.70 15.79
N ILE A 596 15.03 3.77 15.42
CA ILE A 596 15.60 4.94 14.74
C ILE A 596 16.69 5.59 15.60
N ILE A 597 16.40 5.83 16.88
CA ILE A 597 17.38 6.38 17.84
C ILE A 597 18.60 5.46 17.93
N THR A 598 18.39 4.15 18.03
CA THR A 598 19.47 3.17 18.16
C THR A 598 20.45 3.25 16.99
N PHE A 599 19.94 3.27 15.74
CA PHE A 599 20.78 3.38 14.55
C PHE A 599 21.44 4.76 14.40
N ASN A 600 20.73 5.84 14.70
CA ASN A 600 21.28 7.20 14.66
C ASN A 600 22.38 7.40 15.71
N MET A 601 22.17 6.92 16.95
CA MET A 601 23.18 6.97 18.02
C MET A 601 24.39 6.10 17.69
N PHE A 602 24.17 4.89 17.18
CA PHE A 602 25.24 4.00 16.75
C PHE A 602 26.06 4.61 15.60
N GLY A 603 25.40 5.16 14.57
CA GLY A 603 26.05 5.83 13.45
C GLY A 603 26.87 7.05 13.87
N GLU A 604 26.31 7.92 14.71
CA GLU A 604 27.01 9.09 15.26
C GLU A 604 28.20 8.69 16.14
N GLY A 605 28.02 7.65 16.97
CA GLY A 605 29.07 7.07 17.79
C GLY A 605 30.21 6.50 16.93
N LEU A 606 29.86 5.76 15.88
CA LEU A 606 30.82 5.15 14.96
C LEU A 606 31.60 6.21 14.18
N ARG A 607 30.92 7.27 13.72
CA ARG A 607 31.55 8.41 13.04
C ARG A 607 32.68 9.01 13.88
N ARG A 608 32.36 9.40 15.12
CA ARG A 608 33.34 9.98 16.06
C ARG A 608 34.49 9.04 16.36
N PHE A 609 34.18 7.76 16.54
CA PHE A 609 35.22 6.77 16.78
C PHE A 609 36.18 6.65 15.60
N LEU A 610 35.70 6.70 14.36
CA LEU A 610 36.54 6.62 13.16
C LEU A 610 37.27 7.93 12.85
N ASP A 611 36.72 9.08 13.22
CA ASP A 611 37.41 10.36 13.10
C ASP A 611 38.56 10.47 14.11
N ASP A 612 38.32 10.03 15.36
CA ASP A 612 39.33 10.04 16.43
C ASP A 612 40.32 8.87 16.31
N SER A 613 39.97 7.82 15.56
CA SER A 613 40.81 6.64 15.40
C SER A 613 41.25 6.38 13.97
N HIS A 614 42.57 6.34 13.76
CA HIS A 614 43.18 5.87 12.52
C HIS A 614 42.98 4.35 12.28
N VAL A 615 41.89 3.77 12.79
CA VAL A 615 41.48 2.40 12.54
C VAL A 615 40.82 2.33 11.17
N ASN A 616 41.46 1.59 10.27
CA ASN A 616 40.94 1.38 8.93
C ASN A 616 40.10 0.09 8.90
N LEU A 617 38.77 0.24 8.80
CA LEU A 617 37.82 -0.90 8.72
C LEU A 617 37.87 -1.61 7.37
N SER A 618 38.59 -1.08 6.36
CA SER A 618 38.76 -1.77 5.06
C SER A 618 39.33 -3.19 5.20
N ARG A 619 40.02 -3.51 6.31
CA ARG A 619 40.49 -4.87 6.60
C ARG A 619 39.37 -5.88 6.83
N LEU A 620 38.18 -5.44 7.26
CA LEU A 620 36.99 -6.27 7.36
C LEU A 620 36.39 -6.59 5.98
N PHE A 621 36.74 -5.83 4.94
CA PHE A 621 36.24 -5.97 3.57
C PHE A 621 37.38 -6.35 2.61
N ASN A 622 38.08 -7.44 2.92
CA ASN A 622 38.96 -8.11 1.97
C ASN A 622 38.12 -8.93 0.98
N ARG A 623 38.66 -9.25 -0.21
CA ARG A 623 38.00 -10.13 -1.18
C ARG A 623 37.51 -11.44 -0.55
N TYR A 624 38.22 -11.96 0.44
CA TYR A 624 37.83 -13.17 1.15
C TYR A 624 36.66 -12.98 2.11
N THR A 625 36.57 -11.84 2.82
CA THR A 625 35.43 -11.57 3.71
C THR A 625 34.21 -11.12 2.93
N PHE A 626 34.38 -10.44 1.79
CA PHE A 626 33.30 -10.12 0.86
C PHE A 626 32.74 -11.38 0.20
N VAL A 627 33.60 -12.25 -0.32
CA VAL A 627 33.18 -13.54 -0.88
C VAL A 627 32.59 -14.42 0.22
N ALA A 628 33.20 -14.52 1.40
CA ALA A 628 32.62 -15.28 2.51
C ALA A 628 31.27 -14.72 2.95
N GLY A 629 31.09 -13.40 3.01
CA GLY A 629 29.83 -12.76 3.33
C GLY A 629 28.75 -13.06 2.30
N ILE A 630 29.04 -12.90 1.00
CA ILE A 630 28.13 -13.25 -0.09
C ILE A 630 27.84 -14.74 -0.10
N SER A 631 28.85 -15.60 0.09
CA SER A 631 28.69 -17.04 0.14
C SER A 631 27.83 -17.46 1.33
N VAL A 632 28.02 -16.86 2.51
CA VAL A 632 27.16 -17.13 3.67
C VAL A 632 25.75 -16.63 3.43
N PHE A 633 25.56 -15.44 2.86
CA PHE A 633 24.22 -14.92 2.52
C PHE A 633 23.53 -15.74 1.43
N ALA A 634 24.27 -16.19 0.42
CA ALA A 634 23.77 -17.03 -0.67
C ALA A 634 23.48 -18.45 -0.17
N VAL A 635 24.32 -19.00 0.71
CA VAL A 635 24.08 -20.31 1.34
C VAL A 635 22.90 -20.21 2.29
N ILE A 636 22.78 -19.17 3.10
CA ILE A 636 21.59 -18.95 3.95
C ILE A 636 20.35 -18.76 3.07
N GLY A 637 20.43 -17.96 2.01
CA GLY A 637 19.33 -17.77 1.06
C GLY A 637 18.93 -19.06 0.36
N LEU A 638 19.89 -19.86 -0.09
CA LEU A 638 19.67 -21.16 -0.72
C LEU A 638 19.15 -22.20 0.29
N VAL A 639 19.64 -22.19 1.53
CA VAL A 639 19.15 -23.06 2.60
C VAL A 639 17.72 -22.68 2.97
N LEU A 640 17.43 -21.38 3.16
CA LEU A 640 16.07 -20.91 3.42
C LEU A 640 15.12 -21.20 2.25
N GLN A 641 15.58 -21.08 1.00
CA GLN A 641 14.79 -21.44 -0.18
C GLN A 641 14.62 -22.95 -0.35
N ALA A 642 15.63 -23.76 -0.05
CA ALA A 642 15.57 -25.21 -0.10
C ALA A 642 14.71 -25.79 1.02
N SER A 643 14.61 -25.10 2.16
CA SER A 643 13.74 -25.43 3.28
C SER A 643 12.28 -25.01 3.09
N LEU A 644 11.92 -24.37 1.96
CA LEU A 644 10.52 -24.01 1.69
C LEU A 644 9.70 -25.29 1.43
N PRO A 645 8.63 -25.53 2.20
CA PRO A 645 7.77 -26.71 2.07
C PRO A 645 7.28 -26.96 0.64
N LEU A 646 7.07 -25.88 -0.11
CA LEU A 646 6.52 -25.90 -1.46
C LEU A 646 7.34 -26.76 -2.45
N ASN A 647 8.67 -26.84 -2.29
CA ASN A 647 9.50 -27.67 -3.19
C ASN A 647 9.32 -29.17 -2.96
N ILE A 648 8.84 -29.59 -1.78
CA ILE A 648 8.60 -31.00 -1.43
C ILE A 648 7.36 -31.52 -2.17
N TYR A 649 6.40 -30.65 -2.45
CA TYR A 649 5.10 -31.00 -3.00
C TYR A 649 5.01 -30.87 -4.53
N LEU A 650 6.08 -30.44 -5.22
CA LEU A 650 6.07 -30.18 -6.67
C LEU A 650 5.69 -31.39 -7.51
N ASP A 651 6.09 -32.60 -7.10
CA ASP A 651 5.76 -33.81 -7.86
C ASP A 651 4.28 -34.21 -7.75
N GLU A 652 3.53 -33.63 -6.79
CA GLU A 652 2.10 -33.91 -6.62
C GLU A 652 1.20 -33.11 -7.56
N ASP A 653 1.64 -31.92 -8.01
CA ASP A 653 0.80 -31.01 -8.79
C ASP A 653 0.41 -31.54 -10.19
N GLN A 654 1.25 -32.41 -10.75
CA GLN A 654 1.03 -33.03 -12.06
C GLN A 654 -0.12 -34.05 -12.05
N LYS A 655 -0.60 -34.44 -10.86
CA LYS A 655 -1.69 -35.40 -10.70
C LYS A 655 -3.07 -34.76 -10.93
N PHE A 656 -3.15 -33.43 -11.04
CA PHE A 656 -4.41 -32.73 -11.28
C PHE A 656 -5.04 -33.10 -12.62
N ASP A 657 -6.21 -33.76 -12.57
CA ASP A 657 -6.87 -34.28 -13.77
C ASP A 657 -7.91 -33.30 -14.33
N LYS A 658 -7.46 -32.49 -15.31
CA LYS A 658 -8.35 -31.55 -16.02
C LYS A 658 -9.50 -32.22 -16.77
N GLN A 659 -9.39 -33.50 -17.16
CA GLN A 659 -10.47 -34.18 -17.88
C GLN A 659 -11.66 -34.47 -16.97
N ARG A 660 -11.41 -34.91 -15.73
CA ARG A 660 -12.45 -35.08 -14.70
C ARG A 660 -13.17 -33.78 -14.37
N VAL A 661 -12.41 -32.69 -14.28
CA VAL A 661 -12.97 -31.36 -14.07
C VAL A 661 -13.89 -31.00 -15.24
N MET A 662 -13.43 -31.15 -16.48
CA MET A 662 -14.25 -30.88 -17.68
C MET A 662 -15.54 -31.72 -17.72
N GLN A 663 -15.48 -33.00 -17.36
CA GLN A 663 -16.68 -33.86 -17.28
C GLN A 663 -17.69 -33.34 -16.25
N THR A 664 -17.20 -32.86 -15.11
CA THR A 664 -18.05 -32.30 -14.05
C THR A 664 -18.66 -30.97 -14.47
N ILE A 665 -17.90 -30.09 -15.12
CA ILE A 665 -18.44 -28.84 -15.67
C ILE A 665 -19.52 -29.16 -16.69
N GLN A 666 -19.25 -30.08 -17.62
CA GLN A 666 -20.22 -30.48 -18.64
C GLN A 666 -21.54 -30.97 -18.01
N ALA A 667 -21.47 -31.78 -16.95
CA ALA A 667 -22.64 -32.28 -16.24
C ALA A 667 -23.38 -31.17 -15.47
N LEU A 668 -22.67 -30.29 -14.75
CA LEU A 668 -23.30 -29.21 -13.96
C LEU A 668 -23.90 -28.11 -14.85
N SER A 669 -23.30 -27.83 -16.00
CA SER A 669 -23.80 -26.85 -16.97
C SER A 669 -24.81 -27.44 -17.97
N SER A 670 -25.22 -28.70 -17.79
CA SER A 670 -26.08 -29.38 -18.75
C SER A 670 -27.54 -28.92 -18.63
N PRO A 671 -28.36 -29.02 -19.69
CA PRO A 671 -29.78 -28.70 -19.62
C PRO A 671 -30.55 -29.53 -18.57
N GLU A 672 -30.10 -30.75 -18.25
CA GLU A 672 -30.69 -31.60 -17.23
C GLU A 672 -30.60 -31.00 -15.82
N MET A 673 -29.61 -30.13 -15.57
CA MET A 673 -29.46 -29.40 -14.29
C MET A 673 -30.31 -28.14 -14.20
N GLN A 674 -31.10 -27.82 -15.24
CA GLN A 674 -32.08 -26.72 -15.26
C GLN A 674 -31.51 -25.36 -14.84
N GLY A 675 -30.23 -25.11 -15.12
CA GLY A 675 -29.54 -23.85 -14.80
C GLY A 675 -29.32 -23.60 -13.30
N ARG A 676 -29.68 -24.54 -12.41
CA ARG A 676 -29.31 -24.57 -10.99
C ARG A 676 -29.72 -23.35 -10.16
N GLU A 677 -30.86 -22.73 -10.47
CA GLU A 677 -31.39 -21.63 -9.66
C GLU A 677 -31.64 -22.07 -8.21
N THR A 678 -31.04 -21.33 -7.27
CA THR A 678 -31.22 -21.58 -5.83
C THR A 678 -32.71 -21.65 -5.48
N GLY A 679 -33.12 -22.71 -4.78
CA GLY A 679 -34.52 -22.92 -4.37
C GLY A 679 -35.38 -23.67 -5.39
N LEU A 680 -34.90 -23.89 -6.62
CA LEU A 680 -35.56 -24.69 -7.65
C LEU A 680 -34.95 -26.11 -7.77
N PRO A 681 -35.66 -27.08 -8.39
CA PRO A 681 -35.20 -28.47 -8.48
C PRO A 681 -33.81 -28.66 -9.07
N GLY A 682 -33.39 -27.81 -10.02
CA GLY A 682 -32.06 -27.85 -10.62
C GLY A 682 -30.92 -27.71 -9.60
N ALA A 683 -31.09 -26.86 -8.58
CA ALA A 683 -30.10 -26.70 -7.51
C ALA A 683 -30.02 -27.94 -6.61
N GLU A 684 -31.14 -28.62 -6.35
CA GLU A 684 -31.14 -29.87 -5.57
C GLU A 684 -30.47 -31.02 -6.35
N LEU A 685 -30.72 -31.12 -7.66
CA LEU A 685 -30.04 -32.07 -8.54
C LEU A 685 -28.53 -31.85 -8.54
N ALA A 686 -28.09 -30.60 -8.64
CA ALA A 686 -26.67 -30.25 -8.57
C ALA A 686 -26.07 -30.59 -7.19
N ALA A 687 -26.76 -30.25 -6.10
CA ALA A 687 -26.31 -30.59 -4.76
C ALA A 687 -26.13 -32.10 -4.57
N GLN A 688 -27.09 -32.90 -5.06
CA GLN A 688 -26.99 -34.36 -5.01
C GLN A 688 -25.82 -34.88 -5.86
N TYR A 689 -25.66 -34.37 -7.09
CA TYR A 689 -24.54 -34.73 -7.95
C TYR A 689 -23.18 -34.44 -7.28
N ILE A 690 -23.04 -33.29 -6.62
CA ILE A 690 -21.82 -32.90 -5.90
C ILE A 690 -21.57 -33.84 -4.71
N ALA A 691 -22.62 -34.15 -3.93
CA ALA A 691 -22.53 -35.08 -2.80
C ALA A 691 -22.10 -36.49 -3.26
N ASP A 692 -22.64 -36.97 -4.39
CA ASP A 692 -22.28 -38.27 -4.97
C ASP A 692 -20.80 -38.28 -5.39
N ARG A 693 -20.31 -37.20 -6.02
CA ARG A 693 -18.88 -37.07 -6.38
C ARG A 693 -17.98 -37.01 -5.15
N MET A 694 -18.37 -36.33 -4.08
CA MET A 694 -17.64 -36.33 -2.82
C MET A 694 -17.58 -37.73 -2.19
N ALA A 695 -18.70 -38.47 -2.23
CA ALA A 695 -18.79 -39.84 -1.71
C ALA A 695 -17.90 -40.81 -2.52
N GLU A 696 -17.91 -40.70 -3.85
CA GLU A 696 -17.04 -41.48 -4.73
C GLU A 696 -15.54 -41.22 -4.49
N ALA A 697 -15.19 -39.97 -4.17
CA ALA A 697 -13.84 -39.60 -3.79
C ALA A 697 -13.47 -40.03 -2.35
N GLY A 698 -14.39 -40.61 -1.58
CA GLY A 698 -14.15 -41.06 -0.20
C GLY A 698 -14.01 -39.93 0.82
N ILE A 699 -14.60 -38.77 0.53
CA ILE A 699 -14.67 -37.62 1.45
C ILE A 699 -15.72 -37.87 2.51
N ILE A 700 -15.47 -37.52 3.77
CA ILE A 700 -16.40 -37.81 4.87
C ILE A 700 -17.53 -36.75 4.87
N PRO A 701 -18.80 -37.13 5.03
CA PRO A 701 -19.91 -36.17 5.15
C PRO A 701 -19.78 -35.31 6.40
N ALA A 702 -20.02 -34.00 6.26
CA ALA A 702 -19.87 -33.01 7.33
C ALA A 702 -21.04 -32.01 7.43
N GLY A 703 -22.17 -32.34 6.82
CA GLY A 703 -23.44 -31.65 6.99
C GLY A 703 -24.23 -32.14 8.21
N GLU A 704 -25.52 -31.81 8.22
CA GLU A 704 -26.44 -32.12 9.31
C GLU A 704 -26.69 -33.63 9.42
N ASN A 705 -26.82 -34.11 10.66
CA ASN A 705 -27.13 -35.51 10.98
C ASN A 705 -26.18 -36.54 10.31
N GLY A 706 -24.94 -36.16 10.01
CA GLY A 706 -23.95 -37.04 9.36
C GLY A 706 -24.17 -37.22 7.86
N THR A 707 -24.95 -36.36 7.22
CA THR A 707 -25.11 -36.31 5.75
C THR A 707 -24.14 -35.30 5.14
N TYR A 708 -24.05 -35.22 3.81
CA TYR A 708 -23.31 -34.12 3.16
C TYR A 708 -24.08 -32.79 3.22
N PHE A 709 -25.34 -32.78 3.62
CA PHE A 709 -26.20 -31.64 3.39
C PHE A 709 -26.43 -30.82 4.66
N GLN A 710 -26.35 -29.50 4.52
CA GLN A 710 -26.92 -28.54 5.46
C GLN A 710 -28.09 -27.85 4.77
N ARG A 711 -29.28 -27.87 5.39
CA ARG A 711 -30.50 -27.27 4.81
C ARG A 711 -30.87 -26.00 5.56
N LEU A 712 -30.82 -24.87 4.86
CA LEU A 712 -31.23 -23.57 5.38
C LEU A 712 -32.59 -23.20 4.78
N ASN A 713 -33.63 -23.19 5.61
CA ASN A 713 -34.97 -22.81 5.19
C ASN A 713 -35.15 -21.29 5.31
N GLN A 714 -35.10 -20.60 4.18
CA GLN A 714 -35.45 -19.19 4.07
C GLN A 714 -36.17 -19.01 2.72
N PRO A 715 -37.42 -18.54 2.68
CA PRO A 715 -38.09 -18.29 1.41
C PRO A 715 -37.48 -17.08 0.70
N ARG A 716 -37.25 -17.18 -0.61
CA ARG A 716 -36.75 -16.08 -1.46
C ARG A 716 -37.79 -15.70 -2.51
N LEU A 717 -37.54 -14.55 -3.12
CA LEU A 717 -38.36 -14.03 -4.20
C LEU A 717 -37.87 -14.57 -5.54
N HIS A 718 -38.79 -15.13 -6.32
CA HIS A 718 -38.53 -15.62 -7.67
C HIS A 718 -39.35 -14.83 -8.68
N LEU A 719 -38.80 -14.63 -9.87
CA LEU A 719 -39.51 -14.03 -10.98
C LEU A 719 -40.31 -15.12 -11.72
N LEU A 720 -41.57 -15.29 -11.33
CA LEU A 720 -42.44 -16.34 -11.87
C LEU A 720 -43.40 -15.84 -12.97
N GLU A 721 -43.57 -14.52 -13.09
CA GLU A 721 -44.42 -13.87 -14.08
C GLU A 721 -43.58 -12.93 -14.94
N THR A 722 -43.86 -12.86 -16.25
CA THR A 722 -43.09 -12.02 -17.18
C THR A 722 -43.25 -10.55 -16.82
N PRO A 723 -42.15 -9.82 -16.54
CA PRO A 723 -42.19 -8.38 -16.37
C PRO A 723 -42.90 -7.70 -17.53
N GLN A 724 -43.65 -6.64 -17.24
CA GLN A 724 -44.38 -5.89 -18.25
C GLN A 724 -43.83 -4.47 -18.33
N LEU A 725 -43.50 -4.04 -19.54
CA LEU A 725 -43.17 -2.66 -19.87
C LEU A 725 -44.04 -2.23 -21.04
N THR A 726 -44.85 -1.19 -20.84
CA THR A 726 -45.81 -0.74 -21.85
C THR A 726 -45.75 0.77 -22.01
N ILE A 727 -45.68 1.23 -23.25
CA ILE A 727 -45.81 2.65 -23.60
C ILE A 727 -47.29 2.98 -23.66
N MET A 728 -47.71 4.00 -22.92
CA MET A 728 -49.10 4.43 -22.79
C MET A 728 -49.34 5.70 -23.60
N ASN A 729 -50.54 5.87 -24.15
CA ASN A 729 -50.94 7.15 -24.78
C ASN A 729 -51.41 8.17 -23.73
N LYS A 730 -51.67 9.40 -24.18
CA LYS A 730 -52.20 10.50 -23.34
C LYS A 730 -53.57 10.20 -22.68
N THR A 731 -54.27 9.15 -23.10
CA THR A 731 -55.55 8.71 -22.51
C THR A 731 -55.39 7.54 -21.54
N GLY A 732 -54.16 7.07 -21.29
CA GLY A 732 -53.86 5.94 -20.40
C GLY A 732 -54.14 4.56 -21.02
N ALA A 733 -54.24 4.45 -22.35
CA ALA A 733 -54.38 3.18 -23.05
C ALA A 733 -53.01 2.70 -23.60
N PRO A 734 -52.77 1.38 -23.62
CA PRO A 734 -51.51 0.81 -24.12
C PRO A 734 -51.35 1.06 -25.62
N VAL A 735 -50.20 1.59 -26.02
CA VAL A 735 -49.83 1.88 -27.42
C VAL A 735 -48.89 0.80 -27.96
N ASN A 736 -47.87 0.47 -27.18
CA ASN A 736 -46.86 -0.50 -27.55
C ASN A 736 -46.51 -1.34 -26.33
N ILE A 737 -46.74 -2.65 -26.42
CA ILE A 737 -46.35 -3.62 -25.38
C ILE A 737 -44.97 -4.12 -25.78
N LEU A 738 -43.97 -3.81 -24.97
CA LEU A 738 -42.58 -4.13 -25.27
C LEU A 738 -42.30 -5.59 -24.94
N THR A 739 -41.33 -6.17 -25.64
CA THR A 739 -40.99 -7.59 -25.52
C THR A 739 -39.87 -7.78 -24.52
N TYR A 740 -40.14 -8.53 -23.46
CA TYR A 740 -39.15 -8.90 -22.45
C TYR A 740 -37.99 -9.74 -23.04
N LYS A 741 -36.75 -9.51 -22.58
CA LYS A 741 -35.46 -10.00 -23.13
C LYS A 741 -35.12 -9.58 -24.56
N LYS A 742 -35.92 -8.73 -25.17
CA LYS A 742 -35.62 -8.13 -26.48
C LYS A 742 -35.48 -6.61 -26.38
N ASP A 743 -36.46 -5.97 -25.76
CA ASP A 743 -36.51 -4.51 -25.61
C ASP A 743 -36.10 -4.10 -24.18
N PHE A 744 -36.36 -4.94 -23.19
CA PHE A 744 -36.03 -4.69 -21.77
C PHE A 744 -35.84 -5.97 -20.94
N THR A 745 -35.21 -5.86 -19.76
CA THR A 745 -35.09 -6.91 -18.73
C THR A 745 -35.11 -6.30 -17.32
N GLU A 746 -35.37 -7.08 -16.27
CA GLU A 746 -35.38 -6.67 -14.86
C GLU A 746 -33.97 -6.45 -14.27
N ILE A 747 -33.89 -5.72 -13.15
CA ILE A 747 -32.73 -5.68 -12.25
C ILE A 747 -33.18 -6.15 -10.85
N ALA A 748 -32.56 -7.22 -10.33
CA ALA A 748 -33.05 -7.90 -9.13
C ALA A 748 -32.41 -7.42 -7.80
N TYR A 749 -31.19 -6.89 -7.81
CA TYR A 749 -30.39 -6.70 -6.57
C TYR A 749 -30.41 -5.27 -5.98
N LYS A 750 -30.79 -4.22 -6.73
CA LYS A 750 -30.81 -2.83 -6.24
C LYS A 750 -32.12 -2.44 -5.57
N GLN A 751 -32.05 -2.04 -4.29
CA GLN A 751 -33.16 -1.47 -3.50
C GLN A 751 -34.51 -2.20 -3.68
N GLY A 752 -34.46 -3.52 -3.93
CA GLY A 752 -35.59 -4.36 -4.35
C GLY A 752 -36.28 -3.84 -5.62
N GLY A 753 -35.74 -4.19 -6.79
CA GLY A 753 -36.28 -3.89 -8.13
C GLY A 753 -37.60 -4.60 -8.43
N GLN A 754 -38.63 -4.32 -7.63
CA GLN A 754 -39.95 -4.91 -7.69
C GLN A 754 -41.03 -3.84 -7.46
N GLY A 755 -42.24 -4.11 -7.93
CA GLY A 755 -43.38 -3.23 -7.78
C GLY A 755 -44.03 -2.89 -9.13
N ASN A 756 -45.10 -2.11 -9.04
CA ASN A 756 -45.81 -1.57 -10.18
C ASN A 756 -45.69 -0.05 -10.17
N ALA A 757 -45.41 0.53 -11.33
CA ALA A 757 -45.29 1.96 -11.50
C ALA A 757 -45.90 2.36 -12.84
N THR A 758 -46.78 3.35 -12.83
CA THR A 758 -47.28 3.98 -14.06
C THR A 758 -47.11 5.47 -13.92
N ALA A 759 -46.14 6.03 -14.64
CA ALA A 759 -45.80 7.44 -14.58
C ALA A 759 -45.19 7.90 -15.91
N THR A 760 -45.14 9.21 -16.13
CA THR A 760 -44.39 9.80 -17.23
C THR A 760 -42.89 9.68 -16.99
N ILE A 761 -42.12 9.77 -18.08
CA ILE A 761 -40.67 9.56 -18.06
C ILE A 761 -39.90 10.88 -18.07
N TYR A 762 -38.73 10.85 -17.43
CA TYR A 762 -37.69 11.86 -17.59
C TYR A 762 -36.35 11.19 -17.93
N GLY A 763 -35.67 11.65 -18.98
CA GLY A 763 -34.25 11.38 -19.14
C GLY A 763 -33.44 12.18 -18.14
N ILE A 764 -32.42 11.58 -17.53
CA ILE A 764 -31.55 12.26 -16.58
C ILE A 764 -30.11 12.18 -17.04
N ALA A 765 -29.48 13.34 -17.14
CA ALA A 765 -28.04 13.46 -17.25
C ALA A 765 -27.47 13.84 -15.88
N PHE A 766 -26.45 13.11 -15.44
CA PHE A 766 -25.74 13.42 -14.20
C PHE A 766 -24.38 14.03 -14.49
N GLY A 767 -24.00 15.06 -13.73
CA GLY A 767 -22.60 15.42 -13.60
C GLY A 767 -21.81 14.40 -12.76
N PRO A 768 -20.50 14.61 -12.57
CA PRO A 768 -19.69 13.81 -11.64
C PRO A 768 -20.22 13.81 -10.18
N ILE A 769 -19.93 12.77 -9.39
CA ILE A 769 -20.52 12.53 -8.04
C ILE A 769 -19.94 13.44 -6.97
N LEU A 770 -20.81 14.24 -6.37
CA LEU A 770 -20.54 15.30 -5.39
C LEU A 770 -19.83 14.84 -4.15
N ASP A 771 -20.44 13.87 -3.53
CA ASP A 771 -19.92 13.21 -2.37
C ASP A 771 -20.52 11.81 -2.40
N PRO A 772 -19.68 10.78 -2.55
CA PRO A 772 -20.15 9.41 -2.62
C PRO A 772 -20.81 8.96 -1.30
N THR A 773 -20.69 9.72 -0.22
CA THR A 773 -21.32 9.41 1.07
C THR A 773 -22.75 9.93 1.21
N LEU A 774 -23.22 10.80 0.31
CA LEU A 774 -24.59 11.31 0.34
C LEU A 774 -25.56 10.30 -0.26
N SER A 775 -26.66 10.03 0.46
CA SER A 775 -27.72 9.13 -0.01
C SER A 775 -28.53 9.69 -1.18
N ASP A 776 -28.67 11.01 -1.33
CA ASP A 776 -29.26 11.69 -2.50
C ASP A 776 -28.36 12.86 -2.92
N GLY A 777 -27.23 12.54 -3.54
CA GLY A 777 -26.19 13.51 -3.90
C GLY A 777 -26.59 14.55 -4.94
N PHE A 778 -27.69 14.31 -5.67
CA PHE A 778 -28.17 15.15 -6.78
C PHE A 778 -29.52 15.82 -6.47
N GLY A 779 -30.14 15.52 -5.31
CA GLY A 779 -31.44 16.07 -4.92
C GLY A 779 -32.60 15.50 -5.74
N LEU A 780 -32.45 14.28 -6.26
CA LEU A 780 -33.38 13.62 -7.14
C LEU A 780 -34.76 13.46 -6.49
N GLY A 781 -34.79 13.14 -5.19
CA GLY A 781 -36.03 12.88 -4.46
C GLY A 781 -36.92 14.10 -4.21
N ASN A 782 -36.41 15.31 -4.45
CA ASN A 782 -37.16 16.57 -4.37
C ASN A 782 -37.28 17.28 -5.73
N SER A 783 -36.94 16.59 -6.83
CA SER A 783 -36.96 17.15 -8.19
C SER A 783 -38.31 16.94 -8.90
N LYS A 784 -38.46 17.47 -10.12
CA LYS A 784 -39.63 17.16 -10.98
C LYS A 784 -39.74 15.68 -11.34
N ALA A 785 -38.64 14.93 -11.26
CA ALA A 785 -38.62 13.49 -11.47
C ALA A 785 -39.11 12.70 -10.25
N ALA A 786 -39.39 13.35 -9.11
CA ALA A 786 -40.04 12.71 -7.98
C ALA A 786 -41.39 12.12 -8.43
N ASP A 787 -41.68 10.89 -8.02
CA ASP A 787 -42.86 10.11 -8.40
C ASP A 787 -42.97 9.81 -9.92
N HIS A 788 -41.89 9.99 -10.69
CA HIS A 788 -41.82 9.68 -12.12
C HIS A 788 -40.87 8.50 -12.41
N ILE A 789 -40.92 7.99 -13.63
CA ILE A 789 -39.95 7.00 -14.12
C ILE A 789 -38.77 7.73 -14.74
N VAL A 790 -37.55 7.29 -14.46
CA VAL A 790 -36.34 7.98 -14.97
C VAL A 790 -35.54 7.09 -15.90
N ILE A 791 -34.98 7.66 -16.96
CA ILE A 791 -34.04 6.98 -17.88
C ILE A 791 -32.63 7.46 -17.55
N VAL A 792 -31.73 6.51 -17.26
CA VAL A 792 -30.34 6.80 -16.83
C VAL A 792 -29.35 5.91 -17.57
N ARG A 793 -28.12 6.39 -17.75
CA ARG A 793 -27.02 5.57 -18.26
C ARG A 793 -26.61 4.50 -17.23
N ALA A 794 -26.18 3.33 -17.69
CA ALA A 794 -25.65 2.26 -16.81
C ALA A 794 -24.51 2.75 -15.91
N ALA A 795 -23.57 3.55 -16.45
CA ALA A 795 -22.49 4.17 -15.68
C ALA A 795 -22.97 5.12 -14.56
N ASP A 796 -24.19 5.63 -14.65
CA ASP A 796 -24.80 6.54 -13.67
C ASP A 796 -25.79 5.82 -12.73
N MET A 797 -25.98 4.52 -12.88
CA MET A 797 -26.96 3.75 -12.11
C MET A 797 -26.71 3.85 -10.59
N ASP A 798 -25.46 3.97 -10.15
CA ASP A 798 -25.09 4.15 -8.73
C ASP A 798 -25.37 5.54 -8.18
N LYS A 799 -25.65 6.52 -9.04
CA LYS A 799 -26.00 7.90 -8.66
C LYS A 799 -27.48 8.05 -8.28
N VAL A 800 -28.32 7.08 -8.64
CA VAL A 800 -29.78 7.15 -8.52
C VAL A 800 -30.24 6.71 -7.13
N ASN A 801 -30.92 7.60 -6.41
CA ASN A 801 -31.69 7.26 -5.21
C ASN A 801 -33.17 7.09 -5.55
N ALA A 802 -33.65 5.85 -5.65
CA ALA A 802 -35.03 5.58 -6.03
C ALA A 802 -36.06 5.76 -4.91
N GLY A 803 -35.67 6.14 -3.69
CA GLY A 803 -36.60 6.24 -2.55
C GLY A 803 -37.82 7.16 -2.76
N ARG A 804 -37.78 8.04 -3.77
CA ARG A 804 -38.84 8.99 -4.14
C ARG A 804 -39.23 8.93 -5.63
N LEU A 805 -38.69 7.99 -6.40
CA LEU A 805 -39.05 7.82 -7.81
C LEU A 805 -40.21 6.84 -7.93
N ALA A 806 -40.90 6.82 -9.08
CA ALA A 806 -41.85 5.74 -9.38
C ALA A 806 -41.15 4.51 -9.96
N GLY A 807 -40.09 4.68 -10.75
CA GLY A 807 -39.31 3.57 -11.32
C GLY A 807 -38.04 4.06 -12.03
N VAL A 808 -37.18 3.12 -12.42
CA VAL A 808 -35.90 3.44 -13.08
C VAL A 808 -35.68 2.55 -14.30
N LEU A 809 -35.39 3.16 -15.43
CA LEU A 809 -34.98 2.53 -16.68
C LEU A 809 -33.48 2.81 -16.89
N VAL A 810 -32.67 1.77 -16.98
CA VAL A 810 -31.23 1.85 -17.15
C VAL A 810 -30.89 1.48 -18.59
N VAL A 811 -30.15 2.34 -19.28
CA VAL A 811 -29.76 2.10 -20.67
C VAL A 811 -28.62 1.09 -20.70
N ALA A 812 -28.80 0.01 -21.45
CA ALA A 812 -27.80 -1.03 -21.62
C ALA A 812 -26.50 -0.50 -22.26
N ASP A 813 -25.37 -1.07 -21.85
CA ASP A 813 -24.02 -0.80 -22.39
C ASP A 813 -23.18 -2.09 -22.46
N GLU A 814 -21.87 -1.97 -22.70
CA GLU A 814 -20.95 -3.12 -22.75
C GLU A 814 -20.89 -3.91 -21.42
N ASN A 815 -21.12 -3.22 -20.29
CA ASN A 815 -21.04 -3.78 -18.95
C ASN A 815 -22.40 -4.15 -18.36
N LEU A 816 -23.52 -3.80 -19.00
CA LEU A 816 -24.87 -4.09 -18.53
C LEU A 816 -25.77 -4.40 -19.73
N SER A 817 -25.91 -5.67 -20.09
CA SER A 817 -26.65 -6.11 -21.27
C SER A 817 -28.05 -6.67 -20.95
N ILE A 818 -28.96 -6.64 -21.93
CA ILE A 818 -30.30 -7.23 -21.81
C ILE A 818 -30.30 -8.76 -21.74
N GLU A 819 -29.21 -9.39 -22.17
CA GLU A 819 -29.02 -10.85 -22.11
C GLU A 819 -28.65 -11.31 -20.69
N ARG A 820 -28.27 -10.39 -19.80
CA ARG A 820 -27.94 -10.75 -18.41
C ARG A 820 -29.18 -11.00 -17.58
N ARG A 821 -29.01 -11.84 -16.57
CA ARG A 821 -30.04 -12.14 -15.58
C ARG A 821 -29.44 -12.08 -14.19
N ASP A 822 -30.21 -11.56 -13.23
CA ASP A 822 -29.83 -11.52 -11.82
C ASP A 822 -30.95 -12.15 -10.98
N LEU A 823 -30.60 -12.65 -9.80
CA LEU A 823 -31.55 -13.19 -8.84
C LEU A 823 -31.81 -12.21 -7.69
N TYR A 824 -32.98 -12.30 -7.07
CA TYR A 824 -33.32 -11.44 -5.93
C TYR A 824 -32.60 -11.93 -4.66
N PRO A 825 -31.84 -11.05 -3.96
CA PRO A 825 -31.17 -11.38 -2.72
C PRO A 825 -32.17 -11.58 -1.56
N TYR A 826 -31.74 -12.26 -0.51
CA TYR A 826 -32.47 -12.28 0.76
C TYR A 826 -32.52 -10.88 1.42
N LEU A 827 -33.72 -10.36 1.68
CA LEU A 827 -33.93 -9.04 2.29
C LEU A 827 -34.34 -9.16 3.77
N LEU A 828 -33.46 -8.71 4.68
CA LEU A 828 -33.71 -8.68 6.14
C LEU A 828 -34.82 -7.69 6.56
N SER A 829 -35.18 -6.73 5.70
CA SER A 829 -36.16 -5.67 5.98
C SER A 829 -37.14 -5.54 4.83
N ARG A 830 -38.35 -6.08 5.01
CA ARG A 830 -39.50 -5.97 4.08
C ARG A 830 -40.14 -4.58 4.17
N ARG A 831 -39.41 -3.51 3.86
CA ARG A 831 -40.02 -2.17 3.79
C ARG A 831 -40.93 -2.10 2.56
N GLU A 832 -42.17 -1.66 2.75
CA GLU A 832 -43.25 -1.62 1.74
C GLU A 832 -43.07 -0.59 0.59
N ASN A 833 -41.84 -0.22 0.22
CA ASN A 833 -41.59 0.81 -0.79
C ASN A 833 -40.46 0.42 -1.77
N TYR A 834 -40.67 -0.69 -2.46
CA TYR A 834 -39.83 -1.13 -3.58
C TYR A 834 -40.25 -0.41 -4.88
N ARG A 835 -39.30 -0.16 -5.78
CA ARG A 835 -39.53 0.52 -7.08
C ARG A 835 -38.98 -0.36 -8.21
N PRO A 836 -39.70 -0.53 -9.32
CA PRO A 836 -39.21 -1.36 -10.42
C PRO A 836 -37.98 -0.72 -11.10
N TYR A 837 -36.95 -1.53 -11.28
CA TYR A 837 -35.76 -1.22 -12.08
C TYR A 837 -35.72 -2.14 -13.29
N MET A 838 -35.53 -1.59 -14.49
CA MET A 838 -35.39 -2.37 -15.72
C MET A 838 -34.22 -1.85 -16.56
N ILE A 839 -33.51 -2.74 -17.24
CA ILE A 839 -32.57 -2.41 -18.30
C ILE A 839 -33.35 -2.30 -19.61
N ILE A 840 -33.08 -1.29 -20.42
CA ILE A 840 -33.66 -1.09 -21.76
C ILE A 840 -32.57 -0.99 -22.82
N THR A 841 -32.88 -1.38 -24.06
CA THR A 841 -31.94 -1.21 -25.18
C THR A 841 -31.69 0.28 -25.50
N PRO A 842 -30.52 0.63 -26.04
CA PRO A 842 -30.25 2.00 -26.48
C PRO A 842 -31.28 2.50 -27.51
N GLU A 843 -31.76 1.64 -28.39
CA GLU A 843 -32.78 1.97 -29.40
C GLU A 843 -34.11 2.33 -28.76
N LEU A 844 -34.55 1.55 -27.75
CA LEU A 844 -35.76 1.85 -26.99
C LEU A 844 -35.61 3.11 -26.15
N ALA A 845 -34.43 3.32 -25.54
CA ALA A 845 -34.15 4.53 -24.79
C ALA A 845 -34.25 5.77 -25.70
N ASP A 846 -33.70 5.73 -26.91
CA ASP A 846 -33.85 6.80 -27.89
C ASP A 846 -35.31 7.00 -28.34
N GLU A 847 -36.09 5.93 -28.51
CA GLU A 847 -37.52 6.03 -28.81
C GLU A 847 -38.29 6.75 -27.69
N LEU A 848 -38.03 6.37 -26.44
CA LEU A 848 -38.64 6.98 -25.26
C LEU A 848 -38.20 8.44 -25.09
N LEU A 849 -36.91 8.74 -25.22
CA LEU A 849 -36.37 10.09 -25.08
C LEU A 849 -36.85 11.04 -26.19
N LYS A 850 -37.11 10.54 -27.41
CA LYS A 850 -37.72 11.36 -28.48
C LYS A 850 -39.07 11.93 -28.07
N SER A 851 -39.86 11.19 -27.27
CA SER A 851 -41.13 11.70 -26.74
C SER A 851 -40.96 12.84 -25.74
N ALA A 852 -39.80 12.90 -25.08
CA ALA A 852 -39.33 13.96 -24.19
C ALA A 852 -38.50 15.04 -24.94
N GLY A 853 -38.52 15.04 -26.28
CA GLY A 853 -37.80 16.01 -27.09
C GLY A 853 -36.28 15.83 -27.13
N SER A 854 -35.75 14.68 -26.67
CA SER A 854 -34.31 14.44 -26.56
C SER A 854 -33.86 13.10 -27.15
N ASN A 855 -32.58 12.75 -26.99
CA ASN A 855 -31.99 11.46 -27.36
C ASN A 855 -30.75 11.16 -26.49
N LEU A 856 -30.22 9.95 -26.60
CA LEU A 856 -29.08 9.47 -25.84
C LEU A 856 -27.80 10.30 -26.06
N ALA A 857 -27.51 10.70 -27.29
CA ALA A 857 -26.32 11.51 -27.61
C ALA A 857 -26.41 12.92 -27.00
N GLU A 858 -27.63 13.47 -26.93
CA GLU A 858 -27.89 14.75 -26.27
C GLU A 858 -27.74 14.62 -24.75
N LEU A 859 -28.26 13.55 -24.13
CA LEU A 859 -28.02 13.28 -22.70
C LEU A 859 -26.54 13.14 -22.36
N ASP A 860 -25.75 12.49 -23.21
CA ASP A 860 -24.29 12.40 -23.00
C ASP A 860 -23.61 13.76 -23.15
N ALA A 861 -24.02 14.56 -24.13
CA ALA A 861 -23.51 15.91 -24.32
C ALA A 861 -23.84 16.81 -23.12
N ILE A 862 -25.05 16.69 -22.58
CA ILE A 862 -25.47 17.37 -21.35
C ILE A 862 -24.63 16.89 -20.18
N SER A 863 -24.51 15.56 -19.96
CA SER A 863 -23.73 14.98 -18.86
C SER A 863 -22.25 15.42 -18.89
N ALA A 864 -21.63 15.46 -20.08
CA ALA A 864 -20.26 15.91 -20.26
C ALA A 864 -20.07 17.41 -19.94
N GLY A 865 -21.11 18.23 -20.11
CA GLY A 865 -21.11 19.65 -19.79
C GLY A 865 -21.61 19.98 -18.38
N LEU A 866 -22.21 19.01 -17.66
CA LEU A 866 -22.86 19.26 -16.38
C LEU A 866 -21.84 19.50 -15.27
N GLU A 867 -22.16 20.51 -14.45
CA GLU A 867 -21.43 20.67 -13.22
C GLU A 867 -21.66 19.45 -12.34
N PRO A 868 -20.61 18.93 -11.71
CA PRO A 868 -20.75 17.80 -10.86
C PRO A 868 -21.76 18.03 -9.71
N GLY A 869 -22.56 17.01 -9.40
CA GLY A 869 -23.64 17.07 -8.41
C GLY A 869 -24.84 17.89 -8.84
N LYS A 870 -24.80 18.43 -10.07
CA LYS A 870 -25.99 18.83 -10.80
C LYS A 870 -26.48 17.67 -11.64
N MET A 871 -27.79 17.69 -11.83
CA MET A 871 -28.50 16.83 -12.76
C MET A 871 -29.38 17.72 -13.61
N GLU A 872 -29.61 17.31 -14.84
CA GLU A 872 -30.57 17.92 -15.74
C GLU A 872 -31.58 16.87 -16.18
N LEU A 873 -32.82 17.31 -16.31
CA LEU A 873 -33.95 16.49 -16.73
C LEU A 873 -34.34 16.92 -18.14
N THR A 874 -34.72 15.96 -18.98
CA THR A 874 -35.41 16.27 -20.24
C THR A 874 -36.78 16.90 -19.99
N ASP A 875 -37.49 17.26 -21.05
CA ASP A 875 -38.93 17.50 -20.94
C ASP A 875 -39.66 16.21 -20.52
N GLU A 876 -40.90 16.37 -20.06
CA GLU A 876 -41.75 15.24 -19.68
C GLU A 876 -42.10 14.42 -20.92
N GLY A 877 -41.69 13.15 -20.93
CA GLY A 877 -41.95 12.25 -22.04
C GLY A 877 -43.31 11.55 -21.94
N THR A 878 -43.45 10.48 -22.72
CA THR A 878 -44.64 9.64 -22.70
C THR A 878 -44.82 8.92 -21.36
N GLN A 879 -46.06 8.52 -21.06
CA GLN A 879 -46.34 7.69 -19.90
C GLN A 879 -45.94 6.24 -20.18
N VAL A 880 -45.28 5.61 -19.20
CA VAL A 880 -44.86 4.22 -19.25
C VAL A 880 -45.42 3.48 -18.03
N SER A 881 -45.86 2.25 -18.25
CA SER A 881 -46.25 1.34 -17.18
C SER A 881 -45.21 0.23 -17.05
N MET A 882 -44.70 0.04 -15.83
CA MET A 882 -43.73 -0.95 -15.42
C MET A 882 -44.37 -1.87 -14.39
N SER A 883 -44.19 -3.18 -14.55
CA SER A 883 -44.64 -4.16 -13.57
C SER A 883 -43.58 -5.26 -13.41
N ILE A 884 -43.10 -5.42 -12.18
CA ILE A 884 -42.21 -6.50 -11.77
C ILE A 884 -42.76 -7.08 -10.47
N GLN A 885 -43.25 -8.31 -10.50
CA GLN A 885 -43.93 -8.94 -9.37
C GLN A 885 -43.27 -10.27 -9.03
N PRO A 886 -42.08 -10.26 -8.39
CA PRO A 886 -41.51 -11.50 -7.92
C PRO A 886 -42.32 -11.98 -6.71
N ARG A 887 -42.44 -13.30 -6.56
CA ARG A 887 -43.20 -13.92 -5.46
C ARG A 887 -42.40 -15.06 -4.85
N GLU A 888 -42.69 -15.34 -3.59
CA GLU A 888 -42.26 -16.59 -2.95
C GLU A 888 -43.05 -17.74 -3.59
N MET A 889 -42.46 -18.94 -3.63
CA MET A 889 -43.19 -20.13 -4.09
C MET A 889 -44.36 -20.46 -3.15
N GLU A 890 -45.45 -21.04 -3.66
CA GLU A 890 -46.65 -21.37 -2.87
C GLU A 890 -46.36 -22.31 -1.69
N ASN A 891 -45.31 -23.15 -1.80
CA ASN A 891 -44.76 -23.98 -0.72
C ASN A 891 -43.45 -23.41 -0.15
N GLY A 892 -43.34 -22.09 0.06
CA GLY A 892 -42.10 -21.43 0.50
C GLY A 892 -41.46 -21.98 1.79
N ALA A 893 -42.18 -22.76 2.59
CA ALA A 893 -41.64 -23.50 3.73
C ALA A 893 -40.78 -24.73 3.35
N GLU A 894 -40.76 -25.14 2.08
CA GLU A 894 -39.97 -26.25 1.55
C GLU A 894 -38.80 -25.79 0.66
N GLU A 895 -38.61 -24.48 0.44
CA GLU A 895 -37.47 -23.92 -0.32
C GLU A 895 -36.17 -24.10 0.48
N ASN A 896 -35.50 -25.23 0.25
CA ASN A 896 -34.27 -25.58 0.91
C ASN A 896 -33.07 -25.01 0.15
N TYR A 897 -32.32 -24.17 0.85
CA TYR A 897 -30.99 -23.81 0.43
C TYR A 897 -30.02 -24.85 0.96
N ILE A 898 -29.25 -25.47 0.07
CA ILE A 898 -28.46 -26.66 0.40
C ILE A 898 -26.99 -26.31 0.30
N ASN A 899 -26.26 -26.40 1.41
CA ASN A 899 -24.80 -26.47 1.37
C ASN A 899 -24.40 -27.95 1.36
N VAL A 900 -23.47 -28.32 0.49
CA VAL A 900 -22.87 -29.65 0.41
C VAL A 900 -21.48 -29.59 1.04
N ILE A 901 -21.32 -30.27 2.17
CA ILE A 901 -20.18 -30.16 3.06
C ILE A 901 -19.50 -31.52 3.22
N GLY A 902 -18.24 -31.59 2.80
CA GLY A 902 -17.36 -32.74 2.98
C GLY A 902 -16.12 -32.38 3.80
N VAL A 903 -15.53 -33.35 4.50
CA VAL A 903 -14.36 -33.13 5.35
C VAL A 903 -13.27 -34.19 5.16
N ILE A 904 -12.02 -33.74 5.22
CA ILE A 904 -10.83 -34.56 5.46
C ILE A 904 -10.28 -34.17 6.84
N PRO A 905 -10.39 -35.03 7.86
CA PRO A 905 -9.87 -34.74 9.20
C PRO A 905 -8.34 -34.57 9.18
N GLY A 906 -7.84 -33.59 9.93
CA GLY A 906 -6.41 -33.40 10.12
C GLY A 906 -5.78 -34.55 10.91
N GLN A 907 -4.56 -34.94 10.56
CA GLN A 907 -3.82 -35.99 11.29
C GLN A 907 -3.13 -35.48 12.56
N GLY A 908 -2.95 -34.16 12.71
CA GLY A 908 -2.40 -33.56 13.93
C GLY A 908 -0.98 -34.04 14.25
N HIS A 909 -0.08 -34.18 13.26
CA HIS A 909 1.31 -34.58 13.54
C HIS A 909 2.03 -33.58 14.48
N PHE A 910 1.55 -32.33 14.54
CA PHE A 910 1.93 -31.33 15.54
C PHE A 910 0.72 -30.95 16.39
N ILE A 911 0.93 -30.80 17.70
CA ILE A 911 -0.12 -30.52 18.69
C ILE A 911 -0.92 -29.27 18.30
N GLY A 912 -2.25 -29.40 18.21
CA GLY A 912 -3.19 -28.30 18.00
C GLY A 912 -3.42 -27.90 16.53
N LEU A 913 -2.84 -28.63 15.56
CA LEU A 913 -3.13 -28.42 14.13
C LEU A 913 -4.45 -29.05 13.71
N GLU A 914 -4.82 -30.17 14.33
CA GLU A 914 -6.06 -30.91 14.13
C GLU A 914 -7.31 -30.04 14.40
N ASP A 915 -7.18 -29.07 15.30
CA ASP A 915 -8.22 -28.11 15.67
C ASP A 915 -8.41 -26.98 14.64
N LYS A 916 -7.46 -26.81 13.71
CA LYS A 916 -7.53 -25.78 12.66
C LYS A 916 -8.21 -26.31 11.41
N VAL A 917 -8.98 -25.44 10.75
CA VAL A 917 -9.76 -25.76 9.55
C VAL A 917 -9.35 -24.87 8.38
N ILE A 918 -9.12 -25.50 7.23
CA ILE A 918 -9.03 -24.85 5.93
C ILE A 918 -10.33 -25.14 5.21
N MET A 919 -11.06 -24.11 4.84
CA MET A 919 -12.27 -24.24 4.05
C MET A 919 -11.93 -24.00 2.58
N VAL A 920 -12.24 -24.94 1.71
CA VAL A 920 -12.22 -24.77 0.25
C VAL A 920 -13.67 -24.66 -0.18
N SER A 921 -14.04 -23.53 -0.76
CA SER A 921 -15.42 -23.23 -1.09
C SER A 921 -15.58 -22.82 -2.54
N ALA A 922 -16.77 -23.11 -3.07
CA ALA A 922 -17.22 -22.68 -4.39
C ALA A 922 -18.75 -22.66 -4.37
N TYR A 923 -19.38 -21.61 -4.87
CA TYR A 923 -20.83 -21.63 -5.07
C TYR A 923 -21.19 -22.46 -6.31
N TYR A 924 -22.30 -23.18 -6.24
CA TYR A 924 -22.76 -24.06 -7.31
C TYR A 924 -24.11 -23.66 -7.89
N ASP A 925 -24.82 -22.74 -7.26
CA ASP A 925 -26.07 -22.24 -7.83
C ASP A 925 -25.79 -21.42 -9.08
N GLY A 926 -26.72 -21.49 -10.02
CA GLY A 926 -26.71 -20.73 -11.25
C GLY A 926 -27.96 -19.86 -11.35
N LEU A 927 -28.15 -19.21 -12.49
CA LEU A 927 -29.28 -18.32 -12.68
C LEU A 927 -30.57 -19.07 -13.01
N GLY A 928 -30.53 -20.28 -13.57
CA GLY A 928 -31.72 -21.05 -13.93
C GLY A 928 -32.14 -20.92 -15.39
N ILE A 929 -33.43 -21.12 -15.64
CA ILE A 929 -34.07 -20.93 -16.94
C ILE A 929 -34.95 -19.69 -16.85
N ASP A 930 -34.79 -18.73 -17.76
CA ASP A 930 -35.65 -17.56 -17.78
C ASP A 930 -37.07 -17.88 -18.27
N LEU A 931 -37.95 -16.89 -18.18
CA LEU A 931 -39.35 -17.04 -18.57
C LEU A 931 -39.56 -17.22 -20.08
N GLN A 932 -38.51 -17.12 -20.91
CA GLN A 932 -38.54 -17.39 -22.36
C GLN A 932 -38.08 -18.81 -22.67
N GLY A 933 -37.61 -19.55 -21.65
CA GLY A 933 -37.02 -20.87 -21.81
C GLY A 933 -35.52 -20.82 -22.13
N THR A 934 -34.86 -19.67 -22.02
CA THR A 934 -33.41 -19.57 -22.20
C THR A 934 -32.70 -20.12 -20.98
N LEU A 935 -31.80 -21.08 -21.21
CA LEU A 935 -30.97 -21.67 -20.17
C LEU A 935 -29.74 -20.79 -19.89
N TYR A 936 -29.47 -20.54 -18.60
CA TYR A 936 -28.24 -19.90 -18.13
C TYR A 936 -27.36 -20.98 -17.50
N PRO A 937 -26.32 -21.48 -18.20
CA PRO A 937 -25.63 -22.69 -17.79
C PRO A 937 -24.69 -22.49 -16.61
N GLY A 938 -24.09 -21.30 -16.47
CA GLY A 938 -23.09 -20.98 -15.44
C GLY A 938 -21.85 -21.87 -15.54
N ALA A 939 -21.38 -22.18 -16.75
CA ALA A 939 -20.29 -23.13 -16.96
C ALA A 939 -18.97 -22.63 -16.35
N ASN A 940 -18.62 -21.36 -16.56
CA ASN A 940 -17.44 -20.75 -15.97
C ASN A 940 -17.74 -20.15 -14.61
N ASP A 941 -18.86 -19.42 -14.50
CA ASP A 941 -19.21 -18.62 -13.32
C ASP A 941 -19.07 -19.44 -12.02
N ASN A 942 -19.82 -20.55 -11.95
CA ASN A 942 -19.96 -21.37 -10.76
C ASN A 942 -19.54 -22.85 -10.97
N ALA A 943 -19.88 -23.49 -12.10
CA ALA A 943 -19.60 -24.92 -12.30
C ALA A 943 -18.09 -25.22 -12.35
N SER A 944 -17.30 -24.33 -12.95
CA SER A 944 -15.84 -24.50 -13.03
C SER A 944 -15.16 -24.51 -11.66
N GLY A 945 -15.62 -23.67 -10.73
CA GLY A 945 -15.11 -23.60 -9.36
C GLY A 945 -15.39 -24.88 -8.59
N VAL A 946 -16.65 -25.34 -8.60
CA VAL A 946 -17.09 -26.57 -7.92
C VAL A 946 -16.41 -27.81 -8.50
N ALA A 947 -16.31 -27.90 -9.83
CA ALA A 947 -15.63 -29.00 -10.50
C ALA A 947 -14.15 -29.08 -10.09
N THR A 948 -13.48 -27.93 -10.00
CA THR A 948 -12.10 -27.83 -9.54
C THR A 948 -11.98 -28.22 -8.07
N MET A 949 -12.89 -27.74 -7.21
CA MET A 949 -12.95 -28.10 -5.79
C MET A 949 -13.09 -29.61 -5.56
N LEU A 950 -13.95 -30.28 -6.33
CA LEU A 950 -14.16 -31.73 -6.23
C LEU A 950 -12.90 -32.52 -6.60
N GLU A 951 -12.18 -32.10 -7.65
CA GLU A 951 -10.90 -32.71 -8.02
C GLU A 951 -9.82 -32.46 -6.96
N LEU A 952 -9.77 -31.26 -6.39
CA LEU A 952 -8.87 -30.94 -5.26
C LEU A 952 -9.19 -31.83 -4.04
N ALA A 953 -10.46 -32.06 -3.72
CA ALA A 953 -10.87 -32.92 -2.63
C ALA A 953 -10.36 -34.37 -2.82
N ARG A 954 -10.56 -34.92 -4.02
CA ARG A 954 -10.05 -36.24 -4.40
C ARG A 954 -8.52 -36.31 -4.27
N LEU A 955 -7.80 -35.34 -4.82
CA LEU A 955 -6.33 -35.29 -4.75
C LEU A 955 -5.80 -35.17 -3.33
N MET A 956 -6.44 -34.35 -2.48
CA MET A 956 -6.05 -34.25 -1.07
C MET A 956 -6.30 -35.55 -0.32
N LYS A 957 -7.40 -36.25 -0.63
CA LYS A 957 -7.72 -37.55 -0.03
C LYS A 957 -6.73 -38.65 -0.45
N GLU A 958 -6.31 -38.67 -1.71
CA GLU A 958 -5.38 -39.65 -2.27
C GLU A 958 -3.89 -39.29 -2.04
N SER A 959 -3.61 -38.06 -1.61
CA SER A 959 -2.24 -37.58 -1.44
C SER A 959 -1.42 -38.45 -0.49
N ALA A 960 -0.14 -38.64 -0.83
CA ALA A 960 0.84 -39.21 0.09
C ALA A 960 1.08 -38.28 1.30
N TYR A 961 0.78 -36.98 1.14
CA TYR A 961 0.91 -35.94 2.15
C TYR A 961 -0.46 -35.60 2.74
N GLN A 962 -1.00 -36.50 3.55
CA GLN A 962 -2.29 -36.28 4.24
C GLN A 962 -2.26 -34.99 5.09
N PRO A 963 -3.36 -34.23 5.17
CA PRO A 963 -3.35 -32.93 5.81
C PRO A 963 -3.21 -33.04 7.34
N ASP A 964 -2.46 -32.12 7.95
CA ASP A 964 -2.35 -32.01 9.42
C ASP A 964 -3.49 -31.22 10.03
N LYS A 965 -3.98 -30.23 9.28
CA LYS A 965 -5.18 -29.45 9.58
C LYS A 965 -6.41 -30.11 8.97
N THR A 966 -7.56 -29.88 9.58
CA THR A 966 -8.83 -30.34 9.00
C THR A 966 -9.13 -29.55 7.73
N VAL A 967 -9.49 -30.22 6.62
CA VAL A 967 -9.85 -29.56 5.37
C VAL A 967 -11.32 -29.80 5.09
N LEU A 968 -12.09 -28.72 4.97
CA LEU A 968 -13.52 -28.73 4.72
C LEU A 968 -13.78 -28.27 3.28
N PHE A 969 -14.51 -29.05 2.51
CA PHE A 969 -14.95 -28.71 1.15
C PHE A 969 -16.42 -28.32 1.20
N VAL A 970 -16.74 -27.11 0.74
CA VAL A 970 -18.08 -26.54 0.87
C VAL A 970 -18.56 -26.03 -0.48
N ALA A 971 -19.43 -26.82 -1.12
CA ALA A 971 -20.22 -26.32 -2.24
C ALA A 971 -21.48 -25.67 -1.68
N TRP A 972 -21.66 -24.37 -1.90
CA TRP A 972 -22.77 -23.61 -1.32
C TRP A 972 -23.69 -23.02 -2.40
N ALA A 973 -24.95 -22.75 -2.05
CA ALA A 973 -25.91 -22.10 -2.96
C ALA A 973 -25.88 -20.57 -2.75
N GLY A 974 -26.76 -19.77 -3.36
CA GLY A 974 -26.92 -18.33 -3.14
C GLY A 974 -25.82 -17.36 -3.57
N GLY A 975 -24.73 -17.83 -4.18
CA GLY A 975 -23.69 -16.93 -4.69
C GLY A 975 -24.25 -15.97 -5.76
N GLU A 976 -25.09 -16.50 -6.64
CA GLU A 976 -25.79 -15.74 -7.71
C GLU A 976 -26.81 -14.74 -7.17
N ARG A 977 -27.24 -14.92 -5.92
CA ARG A 977 -28.12 -14.01 -5.19
C ARG A 977 -27.34 -12.92 -4.45
N GLN A 978 -26.03 -12.82 -4.63
CA GLN A 978 -25.14 -11.93 -3.88
C GLN A 978 -25.23 -12.15 -2.36
N GLU A 979 -25.53 -13.39 -1.94
CA GLU A 979 -25.51 -13.81 -0.55
C GLU A 979 -24.09 -14.32 -0.20
N SER A 980 -23.80 -14.49 1.10
CA SER A 980 -22.49 -14.93 1.58
C SER A 980 -22.59 -16.22 2.37
N LEU A 981 -21.58 -17.07 2.26
CA LEU A 981 -21.48 -18.28 3.08
C LEU A 981 -21.19 -17.92 4.55
N SER A 982 -22.01 -18.43 5.48
CA SER A 982 -21.73 -18.30 6.90
C SER A 982 -20.80 -19.42 7.37
N ILE A 983 -19.55 -19.08 7.72
CA ILE A 983 -18.60 -20.02 8.32
C ILE A 983 -19.18 -20.62 9.61
N VAL A 984 -19.79 -19.81 10.47
CA VAL A 984 -20.35 -20.31 11.74
C VAL A 984 -21.45 -21.32 11.50
N ASN A 985 -22.41 -21.02 10.63
CA ASN A 985 -23.49 -21.96 10.35
C ASN A 985 -22.94 -23.24 9.73
N THR A 986 -21.99 -23.12 8.80
CA THR A 986 -21.34 -24.27 8.16
C THR A 986 -20.62 -25.15 9.19
N MET A 987 -19.86 -24.54 10.10
CA MET A 987 -19.16 -25.27 11.18
C MET A 987 -20.12 -25.88 12.19
N ASN A 988 -21.25 -25.23 12.48
CA ASN A 988 -22.28 -25.73 13.38
C ASN A 988 -23.12 -26.87 12.78
N ALA A 989 -23.12 -27.05 11.46
CA ALA A 989 -23.80 -28.19 10.82
C ALA A 989 -23.23 -29.54 11.30
N ARG A 990 -21.93 -29.55 11.61
CA ARG A 990 -21.19 -30.74 12.06
C ARG A 990 -21.16 -30.83 13.59
N PRO A 991 -21.46 -32.00 14.19
CA PRO A 991 -21.19 -32.25 15.60
C PRO A 991 -19.73 -32.02 15.97
N GLY A 992 -19.48 -31.13 16.94
CA GLY A 992 -18.13 -30.76 17.40
C GLY A 992 -17.39 -29.75 16.52
N GLY A 993 -17.96 -29.31 15.40
CA GLY A 993 -17.34 -28.30 14.53
C GLY A 993 -17.20 -26.92 15.17
N SER A 994 -18.06 -26.60 16.16
CA SER A 994 -17.95 -25.37 16.96
C SER A 994 -16.64 -25.24 17.73
N ASN A 995 -15.97 -26.35 18.04
CA ASN A 995 -14.70 -26.38 18.78
C ASN A 995 -13.47 -26.17 17.89
N LEU A 996 -13.64 -26.21 16.57
CA LEU A 996 -12.56 -26.01 15.61
C LEU A 996 -12.42 -24.53 15.23
N ILE A 997 -11.24 -24.12 14.78
CA ILE A 997 -10.93 -22.74 14.40
C ILE A 997 -10.70 -22.70 12.89
N VAL A 998 -11.53 -21.96 12.15
CA VAL A 998 -11.34 -21.77 10.70
C VAL A 998 -10.21 -20.77 10.48
N GLU A 999 -9.09 -21.25 9.96
CA GLU A 999 -7.88 -20.45 9.75
C GLU A 999 -7.92 -19.72 8.41
N SER A 1000 -8.44 -20.38 7.37
CA SER A 1000 -8.45 -19.84 6.02
C SER A 1000 -9.63 -20.36 5.19
N VAL A 1001 -10.04 -19.55 4.22
CA VAL A 1001 -11.02 -19.91 3.20
C VAL A 1001 -10.43 -19.67 1.82
N VAL A 1002 -10.50 -20.67 0.94
CA VAL A 1002 -10.09 -20.59 -0.45
C VAL A 1002 -11.33 -20.69 -1.31
N GLU A 1003 -11.74 -19.58 -1.92
CA GLU A 1003 -12.92 -19.49 -2.80
C GLU A 1003 -12.50 -19.65 -4.26
N LEU A 1004 -13.20 -20.52 -4.99
CA LEU A 1004 -12.98 -20.78 -6.41
C LEU A 1004 -14.22 -20.36 -7.22
N SER A 1005 -14.05 -19.38 -8.10
CA SER A 1005 -15.10 -18.95 -9.04
C SER A 1005 -14.50 -18.50 -10.37
N GLY A 1006 -15.18 -18.72 -11.49
CA GLY A 1006 -14.69 -18.26 -12.80
C GLY A 1006 -13.31 -18.77 -13.22
N VAL A 1007 -12.97 -20.03 -12.90
CA VAL A 1007 -11.62 -20.58 -13.09
C VAL A 1007 -11.37 -21.21 -14.47
N GLY A 1008 -12.42 -21.37 -15.28
CA GLY A 1008 -12.37 -22.03 -16.58
C GLY A 1008 -12.21 -21.11 -17.79
N TYR A 1009 -12.49 -19.82 -17.67
CA TYR A 1009 -12.49 -18.84 -18.77
C TYR A 1009 -12.22 -17.42 -18.26
N GLY A 1010 -11.63 -16.59 -19.13
CA GLY A 1010 -11.47 -15.15 -18.94
C GLY A 1010 -10.62 -14.52 -20.04
N THR A 1011 -10.73 -13.21 -20.26
CA THR A 1011 -10.06 -12.50 -21.37
C THR A 1011 -8.60 -12.14 -21.10
N GLY A 1012 -8.19 -12.14 -19.82
CA GLY A 1012 -6.85 -11.82 -19.36
C GLY A 1012 -5.85 -12.97 -19.52
N THR A 1013 -4.59 -12.69 -19.13
CA THR A 1013 -3.45 -13.60 -19.37
C THR A 1013 -2.97 -14.34 -18.13
N GLY A 1014 -3.54 -14.07 -16.95
CA GLY A 1014 -3.12 -14.69 -15.70
C GLY A 1014 -4.25 -14.96 -14.73
N ILE A 1015 -3.90 -15.65 -13.65
CA ILE A 1015 -4.82 -15.97 -12.55
C ILE A 1015 -5.07 -14.70 -11.76
N ASN A 1016 -6.34 -14.34 -11.59
CA ASN A 1016 -6.76 -13.22 -10.76
C ASN A 1016 -6.92 -13.68 -9.30
N LEU A 1017 -6.28 -12.95 -8.39
CA LEU A 1017 -6.40 -13.11 -6.95
C LEU A 1017 -7.18 -11.90 -6.44
N GLY A 1018 -8.41 -12.14 -5.98
CA GLY A 1018 -9.37 -11.08 -5.67
C GLY A 1018 -8.83 -10.06 -4.67
N GLU A 1019 -9.28 -8.81 -4.76
CA GLU A 1019 -8.83 -7.70 -3.90
C GLU A 1019 -9.10 -7.94 -2.40
N ASP A 1020 -10.07 -8.80 -2.10
CA ASP A 1020 -10.44 -9.26 -0.76
C ASP A 1020 -9.54 -10.37 -0.20
N SER A 1021 -8.54 -10.82 -0.97
CA SER A 1021 -7.63 -11.89 -0.55
C SER A 1021 -6.56 -11.42 0.44
N SER A 1022 -6.25 -12.28 1.42
CA SER A 1022 -5.14 -12.12 2.37
C SER A 1022 -3.80 -12.13 1.64
N TYR A 1023 -2.92 -11.18 1.94
CA TYR A 1023 -1.60 -11.10 1.32
C TYR A 1023 -0.75 -12.36 1.57
N ARG A 1024 -0.84 -12.97 2.77
CA ARG A 1024 -0.13 -14.22 3.06
C ARG A 1024 -0.55 -15.34 2.12
N LEU A 1025 -1.86 -15.52 1.93
CA LEU A 1025 -2.39 -16.54 1.03
C LEU A 1025 -2.11 -16.19 -0.45
N VAL A 1026 -2.23 -14.92 -0.83
CA VAL A 1026 -1.83 -14.43 -2.16
C VAL A 1026 -0.37 -14.74 -2.44
N LYS A 1027 0.52 -14.45 -1.49
CA LYS A 1027 1.96 -14.71 -1.66
C LYS A 1027 2.24 -16.21 -1.74
N LEU A 1028 1.63 -17.02 -0.88
CA LEU A 1028 1.75 -18.47 -0.95
C LEU A 1028 1.31 -19.00 -2.33
N PHE A 1029 0.20 -18.49 -2.84
CA PHE A 1029 -0.32 -18.85 -4.16
C PHE A 1029 0.60 -18.36 -5.29
N GLN A 1030 1.11 -17.14 -5.22
CA GLN A 1030 2.08 -16.59 -6.18
C GLN A 1030 3.39 -17.37 -6.18
N ASP A 1031 3.88 -17.76 -5.00
CA ASP A 1031 5.06 -18.58 -4.85
C ASP A 1031 4.83 -19.96 -5.50
N ALA A 1032 3.63 -20.56 -5.35
CA ALA A 1032 3.24 -21.78 -6.08
C ALA A 1032 3.14 -21.57 -7.60
N ALA A 1033 2.48 -20.50 -8.06
CA ALA A 1033 2.31 -20.17 -9.47
C ALA A 1033 3.67 -19.94 -10.16
N SER A 1034 4.61 -19.30 -9.45
CA SER A 1034 5.95 -18.99 -9.96
C SER A 1034 6.76 -20.24 -10.31
N LYS A 1035 6.49 -21.39 -9.66
CA LYS A 1035 7.16 -22.67 -9.96
C LYS A 1035 6.89 -23.15 -11.37
N HIS A 1036 5.78 -22.73 -11.96
CA HIS A 1036 5.35 -23.06 -13.31
C HIS A 1036 5.36 -21.87 -14.27
N ASN A 1037 5.90 -20.73 -13.86
CA ASN A 1037 5.86 -19.46 -14.60
C ASN A 1037 4.43 -19.03 -14.98
N ILE A 1038 3.46 -19.32 -14.12
CA ILE A 1038 2.06 -18.92 -14.33
C ILE A 1038 1.92 -17.46 -13.86
N PRO A 1039 1.50 -16.53 -14.73
CA PRO A 1039 1.29 -15.14 -14.34
C PRO A 1039 0.07 -15.01 -13.42
N THR A 1040 0.19 -14.15 -12.41
CA THR A 1040 -0.90 -13.81 -11.49
C THR A 1040 -1.13 -12.29 -11.49
N THR A 1041 -2.36 -11.85 -11.30
CA THR A 1041 -2.74 -10.45 -11.12
C THR A 1041 -3.62 -10.30 -9.88
N THR A 1042 -3.58 -9.14 -9.24
CA THR A 1042 -4.51 -8.77 -8.15
C THR A 1042 -5.45 -7.64 -8.54
N ARG A 1043 -5.43 -7.25 -9.83
CA ARG A 1043 -6.25 -6.17 -10.40
C ARG A 1043 -7.23 -6.68 -11.45
N GLY A 1044 -7.39 -7.99 -11.55
CA GLY A 1044 -8.30 -8.59 -12.52
C GLY A 1044 -9.74 -8.56 -12.01
N LEU A 1045 -10.67 -8.76 -12.93
CA LEU A 1045 -12.09 -8.85 -12.63
C LEU A 1045 -12.52 -10.33 -12.50
N SER A 1046 -13.23 -10.63 -11.41
CA SER A 1046 -13.88 -11.92 -11.15
C SER A 1046 -15.31 -11.94 -11.72
N PRO A 1047 -16.00 -13.09 -11.82
CA PRO A 1047 -17.33 -13.20 -12.46
C PRO A 1047 -18.39 -12.21 -11.97
N HIS A 1048 -18.23 -11.68 -10.76
CA HIS A 1048 -19.11 -10.66 -10.17
C HIS A 1048 -18.58 -9.23 -10.30
N TYR A 1049 -17.91 -8.90 -11.41
CA TYR A 1049 -17.51 -7.52 -11.79
C TYR A 1049 -16.54 -6.84 -10.82
N GLY A 1050 -15.71 -7.62 -10.13
CA GLY A 1050 -14.78 -7.09 -9.12
C GLY A 1050 -15.50 -6.50 -7.90
N LEU A 1051 -16.83 -6.65 -7.79
CA LEU A 1051 -17.51 -6.46 -6.51
C LEU A 1051 -17.01 -7.58 -5.60
N PRO A 1052 -16.41 -7.27 -4.43
CA PRO A 1052 -16.17 -8.31 -3.44
C PRO A 1052 -17.52 -8.96 -3.16
N ILE A 1053 -17.59 -10.30 -3.14
CA ILE A 1053 -18.75 -11.00 -2.57
C ILE A 1053 -18.99 -10.31 -1.23
N LEU A 1054 -20.10 -9.58 -1.11
CA LEU A 1054 -20.31 -8.58 -0.05
C LEU A 1054 -20.24 -9.30 1.31
N GLY A 1055 -19.06 -9.29 1.94
CA GLY A 1055 -18.79 -10.06 3.15
C GLY A 1055 -18.47 -11.53 2.89
N ALA A 1056 -17.38 -11.79 2.15
CA ALA A 1056 -16.89 -13.09 1.66
C ALA A 1056 -17.22 -14.29 2.57
N PHE A 1057 -17.09 -14.19 3.89
CA PHE A 1057 -17.62 -15.22 4.79
C PHE A 1057 -18.08 -14.62 6.12
N GLY A 1058 -19.32 -14.91 6.53
CA GLY A 1058 -19.89 -14.39 7.78
C GLY A 1058 -19.63 -15.28 9.00
N GLY A 1059 -19.24 -14.70 10.13
CA GLY A 1059 -19.36 -15.34 11.45
C GLY A 1059 -18.06 -15.74 12.16
N ARG A 1060 -16.91 -15.88 11.47
CA ARG A 1060 -15.61 -16.21 12.10
C ARG A 1060 -14.44 -15.62 11.30
N GLU A 1061 -13.35 -15.36 12.02
CA GLU A 1061 -12.10 -14.74 11.57
C GLU A 1061 -11.23 -15.71 10.76
N ALA A 1062 -11.38 -15.74 9.43
CA ALA A 1062 -10.55 -16.56 8.54
C ALA A 1062 -9.87 -15.69 7.46
N MET A 1063 -8.64 -16.04 7.08
CA MET A 1063 -7.96 -15.44 5.94
C MET A 1063 -8.57 -15.95 4.64
N THR A 1064 -8.99 -15.07 3.74
CA THR A 1064 -9.63 -15.48 2.47
C THR A 1064 -8.63 -15.44 1.32
N LEU A 1065 -8.76 -16.36 0.36
CA LEU A 1065 -8.09 -16.33 -0.94
C LEU A 1065 -9.14 -16.57 -2.02
N SER A 1066 -9.44 -15.53 -2.78
CA SER A 1066 -10.42 -15.57 -3.87
C SER A 1066 -9.69 -15.76 -5.20
N ILE A 1067 -9.96 -16.87 -5.89
CA ILE A 1067 -9.22 -17.27 -7.10
C ILE A 1067 -10.18 -17.32 -8.29
N SER A 1068 -9.82 -16.59 -9.34
CA SER A 1068 -10.53 -16.58 -10.63
C SER A 1068 -9.55 -16.43 -11.78
N TRP A 1069 -9.99 -16.56 -13.03
CA TRP A 1069 -9.20 -16.10 -14.17
C TRP A 1069 -9.47 -14.62 -14.44
N ASP A 1070 -8.45 -13.85 -14.83
CA ASP A 1070 -8.61 -12.43 -15.18
C ASP A 1070 -9.57 -12.23 -16.36
N GLY A 1071 -10.60 -11.39 -16.19
CA GLY A 1071 -11.63 -11.12 -17.19
C GLY A 1071 -12.72 -12.19 -17.27
N SER A 1072 -12.94 -12.94 -16.19
CA SER A 1072 -13.96 -13.98 -16.07
C SER A 1072 -15.39 -13.43 -15.96
N ASP A 1073 -15.55 -12.14 -15.66
CA ASP A 1073 -16.80 -11.35 -15.67
C ASP A 1073 -17.43 -11.17 -17.05
N SER A 1074 -16.62 -11.17 -18.10
CA SER A 1074 -17.05 -10.76 -19.45
C SER A 1074 -18.29 -11.48 -19.98
N LEU A 1075 -18.48 -12.76 -19.64
CA LEU A 1075 -19.63 -13.57 -20.04
C LEU A 1075 -20.48 -14.05 -18.85
N ALA A 1076 -20.10 -13.70 -17.63
CA ALA A 1076 -20.83 -14.07 -16.44
C ALA A 1076 -22.27 -13.54 -16.51
N HIS A 1077 -23.19 -14.27 -15.89
CA HIS A 1077 -24.62 -13.97 -15.88
C HIS A 1077 -25.32 -13.95 -17.27
N THR A 1078 -24.70 -14.45 -18.34
CA THR A 1078 -25.28 -14.51 -19.70
C THR A 1078 -25.56 -15.95 -20.13
N PRO A 1079 -26.48 -16.20 -21.09
CA PRO A 1079 -26.66 -17.52 -21.68
C PRO A 1079 -25.44 -17.98 -22.49
N ARG A 1080 -24.45 -17.11 -22.72
CA ARG A 1080 -23.21 -17.42 -23.44
C ARG A 1080 -22.17 -18.12 -22.58
N ASP A 1081 -22.32 -18.11 -21.24
CA ASP A 1081 -21.44 -18.85 -20.33
C ASP A 1081 -21.66 -20.37 -20.43
N THR A 1082 -21.12 -20.94 -21.51
CA THR A 1082 -21.35 -22.32 -21.94
C THR A 1082 -20.07 -23.15 -21.81
N PHE A 1083 -20.24 -24.47 -21.68
CA PHE A 1083 -19.14 -25.43 -21.60
C PHE A 1083 -18.11 -25.31 -22.73
N ALA A 1084 -18.53 -24.92 -23.94
CA ALA A 1084 -17.66 -24.83 -25.12
C ALA A 1084 -16.56 -23.75 -25.00
N LEU A 1085 -16.73 -22.77 -24.11
CA LEU A 1085 -15.78 -21.68 -23.91
C LEU A 1085 -14.73 -21.97 -22.85
N ILE A 1086 -14.91 -23.05 -22.09
CA ILE A 1086 -14.01 -23.43 -21.01
C ILE A 1086 -12.67 -23.90 -21.59
N ASP A 1087 -11.58 -23.28 -21.13
CA ASP A 1087 -10.22 -23.63 -21.50
C ASP A 1087 -9.63 -24.65 -20.50
N PRO A 1088 -9.39 -25.90 -20.91
CA PRO A 1088 -8.83 -26.91 -20.03
C PRO A 1088 -7.45 -26.55 -19.49
N ASN A 1089 -6.67 -25.73 -20.19
CA ASN A 1089 -5.33 -25.35 -19.72
C ASN A 1089 -5.40 -24.34 -18.58
N LYS A 1090 -6.36 -23.41 -18.61
CA LYS A 1090 -6.61 -22.48 -17.51
C LYS A 1090 -7.02 -23.21 -16.24
N ILE A 1091 -7.93 -24.17 -16.39
CA ILE A 1091 -8.34 -25.08 -15.31
C ILE A 1091 -7.14 -25.84 -14.74
N TYR A 1092 -6.29 -26.38 -15.60
CA TYR A 1092 -5.10 -27.11 -15.18
C TYR A 1092 -4.14 -26.21 -14.40
N ASP A 1093 -3.88 -24.99 -14.87
CA ASP A 1093 -2.99 -24.03 -14.23
C ASP A 1093 -3.52 -23.54 -12.88
N ILE A 1094 -4.79 -23.19 -12.79
CA ILE A 1094 -5.42 -22.85 -11.51
C ILE A 1094 -5.43 -24.05 -10.58
N GLY A 1095 -5.94 -25.19 -11.04
CA GLY A 1095 -6.11 -26.39 -10.23
C GLY A 1095 -4.81 -26.90 -9.60
N ARG A 1096 -3.74 -27.04 -10.39
CA ARG A 1096 -2.44 -27.49 -9.89
C ARG A 1096 -1.81 -26.48 -8.92
N THR A 1097 -1.99 -25.19 -9.17
CA THR A 1097 -1.47 -24.13 -8.29
C THR A 1097 -2.23 -24.07 -6.96
N THR A 1098 -3.55 -24.19 -7.01
CA THR A 1098 -4.40 -24.29 -5.81
C THR A 1098 -4.06 -25.55 -5.03
N TYR A 1099 -3.83 -26.68 -5.69
CA TYR A 1099 -3.45 -27.91 -5.00
C TYR A 1099 -2.12 -27.78 -4.24
N LEU A 1100 -1.07 -27.23 -4.87
CA LEU A 1100 0.19 -26.94 -4.19
C LEU A 1100 0.00 -26.02 -2.97
N THR A 1101 -0.83 -24.98 -3.15
CA THR A 1101 -1.15 -24.03 -2.08
C THR A 1101 -1.82 -24.75 -0.91
N LEU A 1102 -2.79 -25.63 -1.17
CA LEU A 1102 -3.50 -26.41 -0.14
C LEU A 1102 -2.59 -27.43 0.57
N LEU A 1103 -1.65 -28.06 -0.14
CA LEU A 1103 -0.69 -28.99 0.48
C LEU A 1103 0.21 -28.28 1.51
N VAL A 1104 0.67 -27.07 1.20
CA VAL A 1104 1.42 -26.25 2.15
C VAL A 1104 0.52 -25.77 3.29
N LEU A 1105 -0.64 -25.18 2.94
CA LEU A 1105 -1.55 -24.58 3.91
C LEU A 1105 -2.05 -25.60 4.95
N SER A 1106 -2.31 -26.84 4.53
CA SER A 1106 -2.84 -27.92 5.37
C SER A 1106 -1.83 -28.61 6.26
N ARG A 1107 -0.53 -28.35 6.07
CA ARG A 1107 0.55 -29.02 6.81
C ARG A 1107 1.42 -28.05 7.59
N GLU A 1108 1.55 -26.82 7.12
CA GLU A 1108 2.48 -25.83 7.68
C GLU A 1108 1.77 -24.80 8.55
N ASN A 1109 2.41 -24.41 9.65
CA ASN A 1109 1.97 -23.28 10.49
C ASN A 1109 2.59 -21.95 10.05
N GLU A 1110 3.78 -21.97 9.46
CA GLU A 1110 4.51 -20.80 8.98
C GLU A 1110 4.53 -20.77 7.45
N TYR A 1111 3.58 -20.04 6.86
CA TYR A 1111 3.48 -19.75 5.43
C TYR A 1111 3.28 -18.27 5.16
#